data_AF-K1VVK1-F1
#
_entry.id   AF-K1VVK1-F1
#
_cell.length_a   1.000
_cell.length_b   1.000
_cell.length_c   1.000
_cell.angle_alpha   90.00
_cell.angle_beta   90.00
_cell.angle_gamma   90.00
#
_symmetry.space_group_name_H-M   'P 1'
#
loop_
_entity.id
_entity.type
_entity.pdbx_description
1 polymer ?
#
loop_
_entity_poly.entity_id
_entity_poly.type
_entity_poly.pdbx_seq_one_letter_code
_entity_poly.pdbx_strand_id
1 'polypeptide(L)'
;MEDRVVKISAVALIKMYEIMGVMYGRVRDHAFWITDAAALPVQGTETRVNAGNEFQESNKTVGKNDLLRGWYHSQGYTPPASGSSEYQTIPLDKIEDFGAYANSYYPLKVEIYKTKTDKKLLDLLWNKYWVATLSQGQILTSRAYTTSQIKDLNAKLNSAGSRLGEQHAALKIKNSDAKDKKQEDSVEIAPTAISGPAADARVPPEHLMIPSLDHCLPQPHSKPAPSPRHLGLYSSAAGCCPVIASTSVIRDARHARSQPRWKLAQTAPLSALAGTRLGIDVTYYVKQLLQDADQREPLIASTGGLPLSLANRIESDLRQLDKAGIKPVFVFSGLPLTSRPPTKGTNNQAERENMVKNEAWSYYEDGQVDRAVVALTQVRGGQWVDVQDVVRLILRAFKHRFVEYVIAPYLASAQLAYLLRHPKGYIHAMWSDSEALLWTVDKVITNIDWSGTFTFYEKSRILSDLGMTADQFLDLGLLAGCSLCRTFPPIADTFSIRSAIDLIRQYKTGIVTCQAWRESPAVKASNYGEVFMRARLAVKYSLILTTEGACVPLPLVVPPPNAVITPADIPSDLDEIFSPRLPDELYFFICRGMVAANLVGYLATGVIDERQPLADSPEYRRFIKDIITEGATSPLAHPTNPQSAHYYFDPAFAPVMGTAVPITDPLTQSLVEKCATWKVPHHVLGDELRRQSLCIGTLEKDETIAYTKKEKAAKILEKKDEIVANIIWRFLDVRGHHQTVMGKAFHAACNSARVTDKLQEPIYIILELLRAGVVHGHRFGGPNAPVLSGGPSFGTDEEQSNTLLIMRVLSAIPLNFRWSGPLSRELLVFNSFVKSTTKALRHLLEAINVHILLSGDARRMRDDYLDMCISLPFQVDVNTGFGILAKTYLDAATFHYGDTITAENAQTDEVKQAKKAALEFVDQAFTGVKAPTHEVERGFRFWDAIMVAIRTLNQEQGPNPTVANTVIQPDVIEQFERADKWLEPMRP
;
A
#
# COMPACT_ATOMS: atom_id res chain seq x y z
N MET A 1 60.35 6.53 1.79
CA MET A 1 59.83 5.47 0.90
C MET A 1 59.24 6.17 -0.31
N GLU A 2 59.57 5.74 -1.52
CA GLU A 2 58.96 6.28 -2.75
C GLU A 2 57.49 5.85 -2.85
N ASP A 3 56.64 6.69 -3.45
CA ASP A 3 55.21 6.42 -3.65
C ASP A 3 54.98 5.23 -4.59
N ARG A 4 54.88 4.03 -4.02
CA ARG A 4 54.53 2.81 -4.75
C ARG A 4 53.04 2.82 -5.08
N VAL A 5 52.71 2.76 -6.37
CA VAL A 5 51.33 2.75 -6.89
C VAL A 5 51.01 1.37 -7.46
N VAL A 6 49.79 0.88 -7.22
CA VAL A 6 49.24 -0.31 -7.89
C VAL A 6 48.29 0.14 -8.98
N LYS A 7 48.57 -0.25 -10.23
CA LYS A 7 47.78 0.09 -11.41
C LYS A 7 47.06 -1.16 -11.91
N ILE A 8 45.73 -1.20 -11.80
CA ILE A 8 44.92 -2.39 -12.10
C ILE A 8 44.16 -2.16 -13.42
N SER A 9 44.24 -3.10 -14.37
CA SER A 9 43.40 -3.06 -15.57
C SER A 9 41.93 -3.23 -15.17
N ALA A 10 41.04 -2.46 -15.81
CA ALA A 10 39.59 -2.62 -15.66
C ALA A 10 39.12 -4.07 -15.92
N VAL A 11 39.82 -4.83 -16.77
CA VAL A 11 39.52 -6.25 -17.05
C VAL A 11 39.96 -7.15 -15.90
N ALA A 12 41.13 -6.90 -15.30
CA ALA A 12 41.59 -7.61 -14.12
C ALA A 12 40.67 -7.35 -12.92
N LEU A 13 40.26 -6.08 -12.73
CA LEU A 13 39.36 -5.67 -11.66
C LEU A 13 38.00 -6.37 -11.72
N ILE A 14 37.41 -6.55 -12.92
CA ILE A 14 36.16 -7.30 -13.09
C ILE A 14 36.30 -8.78 -12.68
N LYS A 15 37.49 -9.37 -12.84
CA LYS A 15 37.77 -10.74 -12.40
C LYS A 15 38.05 -10.86 -10.90
N MET A 16 38.27 -9.74 -10.19
CA MET A 16 38.50 -9.69 -8.75
C MET A 16 37.20 -9.69 -7.91
N TYR A 17 36.07 -10.07 -8.52
CA TYR A 17 34.78 -10.17 -7.82
C TYR A 17 34.69 -11.40 -6.88
N GLU A 18 35.55 -12.40 -7.07
CA GLU A 18 35.58 -13.58 -6.20
C GLU A 18 36.31 -13.34 -4.88
N ILE A 19 36.01 -14.17 -3.87
CA ILE A 19 36.43 -14.00 -2.47
C ILE A 19 37.97 -13.93 -2.36
N MET A 20 38.69 -14.78 -3.10
CA MET A 20 40.16 -14.80 -3.13
C MET A 20 40.68 -15.22 -4.51
N GLY A 21 41.80 -14.66 -4.94
CA GLY A 21 42.47 -15.07 -6.17
C GLY A 21 43.90 -14.56 -6.32
N VAL A 22 44.47 -14.78 -7.51
CA VAL A 22 45.85 -14.42 -7.87
C VAL A 22 45.89 -13.29 -8.91
N MET A 23 46.87 -12.40 -8.75
CA MET A 23 47.11 -11.24 -9.61
C MET A 23 48.33 -11.45 -10.52
N TYR A 24 48.18 -11.18 -11.81
CA TYR A 24 49.27 -11.25 -12.80
C TYR A 24 49.62 -9.86 -13.32
N GLY A 25 50.91 -9.63 -13.57
CA GLY A 25 51.35 -8.30 -13.93
C GLY A 25 52.85 -8.10 -14.07
N ARG A 26 53.24 -6.84 -14.23
CA ARG A 26 54.63 -6.38 -14.41
C ARG A 26 54.94 -5.23 -13.48
N VAL A 27 56.16 -5.18 -12.97
CA VAL A 27 56.66 -3.98 -12.27
C VAL A 27 57.31 -3.09 -13.31
N ARG A 28 56.89 -1.83 -13.36
CA ARG A 28 57.42 -0.83 -14.30
C ARG A 28 57.20 0.56 -13.72
N ASP A 29 58.19 1.44 -13.85
CA ASP A 29 58.11 2.84 -13.42
C ASP A 29 57.70 2.98 -11.94
N HIS A 30 58.33 2.18 -11.07
CA HIS A 30 58.08 2.07 -9.61
C HIS A 30 56.62 1.68 -9.23
N ALA A 31 55.81 1.27 -10.19
CA ALA A 31 54.42 0.82 -10.02
C ALA A 31 54.21 -0.67 -10.34
N PHE A 32 53.25 -1.29 -9.66
CA PHE A 32 52.76 -2.63 -9.95
C PHE A 32 51.63 -2.56 -10.97
N TRP A 33 51.88 -2.94 -12.22
CA TRP A 33 50.87 -3.01 -13.27
C TRP A 33 50.22 -4.40 -13.29
N ILE A 34 49.02 -4.51 -12.72
CA ILE A 34 48.20 -5.72 -12.72
C ILE A 34 47.40 -5.77 -14.02
N THR A 35 47.78 -6.70 -14.89
CA THR A 35 47.26 -6.87 -16.25
C THR A 35 46.11 -7.88 -16.32
N ASP A 36 46.12 -8.90 -15.45
CA ASP A 36 45.11 -9.96 -15.40
C ASP A 36 44.94 -10.48 -13.96
N ALA A 37 43.83 -11.16 -13.69
CA ALA A 37 43.57 -11.85 -12.44
C ALA A 37 42.87 -13.19 -12.70
N ALA A 38 43.07 -14.16 -11.81
CA ALA A 38 42.37 -15.45 -11.86
C ALA A 38 41.85 -15.84 -10.48
N ALA A 39 40.66 -16.44 -10.45
CA ALA A 39 40.11 -17.09 -9.27
C ALA A 39 40.87 -18.39 -8.96
N LEU A 40 40.88 -18.77 -7.68
CA LEU A 40 41.43 -20.04 -7.22
C LEU A 40 40.26 -21.00 -6.89
N PRO A 41 40.35 -22.29 -7.22
CA PRO A 41 39.25 -23.23 -7.04
C PRO A 41 39.08 -23.71 -5.58
N VAL A 42 39.33 -22.84 -4.59
CA VAL A 42 39.34 -23.20 -3.17
C VAL A 42 38.82 -22.05 -2.29
N GLN A 43 37.82 -22.33 -1.44
CA GLN A 43 37.55 -21.52 -0.25
C GLN A 43 38.57 -21.93 0.82
N GLY A 44 39.67 -21.18 0.93
CA GLY A 44 40.75 -21.44 1.87
C GLY A 44 41.04 -20.21 2.75
N THR A 45 41.33 -20.46 4.03
CA THR A 45 42.03 -19.49 4.86
C THR A 45 43.48 -19.35 4.39
N GLU A 46 44.11 -18.22 4.74
CA GLU A 46 45.43 -17.75 4.29
C GLU A 46 46.58 -18.77 4.47
N THR A 47 46.37 -19.81 5.27
CA THR A 47 47.36 -20.83 5.65
C THR A 47 47.43 -22.06 4.74
N ARG A 48 46.57 -22.24 3.72
CA ARG A 48 46.56 -23.46 2.88
C ARG A 48 46.21 -23.26 1.39
N VAL A 49 47.16 -22.78 0.56
CA VAL A 49 47.01 -22.81 -0.92
C VAL A 49 48.34 -23.11 -1.65
N ASN A 50 48.54 -24.35 -2.11
CA ASN A 50 49.69 -24.72 -2.97
C ASN A 50 49.47 -24.43 -4.48
N ALA A 51 48.25 -24.11 -4.90
CA ALA A 51 47.85 -24.02 -6.31
C ALA A 51 48.52 -22.90 -7.13
N GLY A 52 49.16 -21.92 -6.46
CA GLY A 52 49.80 -20.79 -7.15
C GLY A 52 50.98 -21.18 -8.04
N ASN A 53 51.78 -22.17 -7.61
CA ASN A 53 52.96 -22.61 -8.35
C ASN A 53 52.58 -23.43 -9.60
N GLU A 54 51.64 -24.37 -9.47
CA GLU A 54 51.14 -25.22 -10.57
C GLU A 54 50.49 -24.38 -11.69
N PHE A 55 49.75 -23.33 -11.33
CA PHE A 55 49.17 -22.41 -12.31
C PHE A 55 50.25 -21.53 -12.98
N GLN A 56 51.31 -21.15 -12.26
CA GLN A 56 52.41 -20.37 -12.83
C GLN A 56 53.28 -21.19 -13.81
N GLU A 57 53.43 -22.50 -13.60
CA GLU A 57 53.99 -23.41 -14.60
C GLU A 57 53.08 -23.52 -15.82
N SER A 58 51.78 -23.73 -15.61
CA SER A 58 50.78 -23.81 -16.70
C SER A 58 50.75 -22.55 -17.58
N ASN A 59 50.88 -21.35 -17.00
CA ASN A 59 50.93 -20.09 -17.75
C ASN A 59 52.16 -20.00 -18.68
N LYS A 60 53.33 -20.54 -18.26
CA LYS A 60 54.53 -20.60 -19.12
C LYS A 60 54.28 -21.49 -20.34
N THR A 61 53.59 -22.62 -20.16
CA THR A 61 53.27 -23.57 -21.24
C THR A 61 52.36 -22.96 -22.32
N VAL A 62 51.51 -22.00 -21.94
CA VAL A 62 50.58 -21.29 -22.86
C VAL A 62 51.17 -19.95 -23.36
N GLY A 63 52.45 -19.66 -23.07
CA GLY A 63 53.14 -18.46 -23.54
C GLY A 63 52.72 -17.15 -22.85
N LYS A 64 52.01 -17.22 -21.71
CA LYS A 64 51.71 -16.04 -20.88
C LYS A 64 52.91 -15.72 -19.98
N ASN A 65 53.71 -14.73 -20.41
CA ASN A 65 54.90 -14.27 -19.68
C ASN A 65 54.63 -13.24 -18.55
N ASP A 66 53.37 -13.00 -18.18
CA ASP A 66 53.04 -12.12 -17.06
C ASP A 66 53.26 -12.86 -15.72
N LEU A 67 54.04 -12.24 -14.84
CA LEU A 67 54.45 -12.86 -13.58
C LEU A 67 53.37 -12.71 -12.52
N LEU A 68 53.27 -13.70 -11.61
CA LEU A 68 52.48 -13.60 -10.40
C LEU A 68 52.98 -12.40 -9.55
N ARG A 69 52.06 -11.53 -9.12
CA ARG A 69 52.37 -10.31 -8.34
C ARG A 69 51.80 -10.30 -6.93
N GLY A 70 50.91 -11.21 -6.61
CA GLY A 70 50.36 -11.38 -5.28
C GLY A 70 48.98 -12.02 -5.32
N TRP A 71 48.39 -12.11 -4.14
CA TRP A 71 47.04 -12.61 -3.91
C TRP A 71 46.12 -11.42 -3.62
N TYR A 72 44.84 -11.52 -3.95
CA TYR A 72 43.83 -10.53 -3.60
C TYR A 72 42.71 -11.18 -2.79
N HIS A 73 42.03 -10.38 -1.98
CA HIS A 73 40.83 -10.75 -1.26
C HIS A 73 39.74 -9.69 -1.49
N SER A 74 38.47 -10.09 -1.59
CA SER A 74 37.34 -9.15 -1.70
C SER A 74 37.17 -8.29 -0.43
N GLN A 75 36.67 -7.06 -0.58
CA GLN A 75 36.40 -6.16 0.55
C GLN A 75 35.38 -6.77 1.53
N GLY A 76 35.61 -6.56 2.84
CA GLY A 76 34.72 -7.00 3.92
C GLY A 76 35.21 -8.20 4.73
N TYR A 77 36.22 -8.94 4.26
CA TYR A 77 36.84 -9.99 5.06
C TYR A 77 37.79 -9.40 6.11
N THR A 78 37.48 -9.66 7.37
CA THR A 78 38.43 -9.52 8.46
C THR A 78 38.89 -10.94 8.80
N PRO A 79 40.19 -11.27 8.79
CA PRO A 79 40.65 -12.56 9.31
C PRO A 79 40.16 -12.70 10.76
N PRO A 80 39.75 -13.90 11.22
CA PRO A 80 39.21 -14.06 12.56
C PRO A 80 40.18 -13.50 13.60
N ALA A 81 39.71 -12.53 14.40
CA ALA A 81 40.44 -12.07 15.56
C ALA A 81 40.76 -13.28 16.46
N SER A 82 41.93 -13.28 17.08
CA SER A 82 42.52 -14.42 17.82
C SER A 82 41.76 -14.79 19.11
N GLY A 83 40.53 -15.27 18.95
CA GLY A 83 39.65 -15.76 20.01
C GLY A 83 39.54 -17.29 19.96
N SER A 84 40.49 -17.96 20.60
CA SER A 84 40.42 -19.36 21.08
C SER A 84 39.56 -20.34 20.27
N SER A 85 40.12 -20.93 19.20
CA SER A 85 39.66 -22.20 18.64
C SER A 85 40.80 -23.23 18.67
N GLU A 86 40.45 -24.50 18.86
CA GLU A 86 41.36 -25.58 19.27
C GLU A 86 42.59 -25.77 18.37
N TYR A 87 43.75 -26.01 19.01
CA TYR A 87 45.04 -26.21 18.34
C TYR A 87 45.04 -27.46 17.45
N GLN A 88 45.48 -27.30 16.20
CA GLN A 88 46.08 -28.40 15.43
C GLN A 88 47.57 -28.06 15.20
N THR A 89 48.46 -28.96 15.57
CA THR A 89 49.91 -28.72 15.68
C THR A 89 50.58 -28.43 14.34
N ILE A 90 51.17 -27.24 14.20
CA ILE A 90 52.08 -26.88 13.10
C ILE A 90 53.51 -27.27 13.52
N PRO A 91 54.32 -27.90 12.64
CA PRO A 91 55.74 -28.16 12.92
C PRO A 91 56.51 -26.88 13.29
N LEU A 92 57.37 -26.94 14.31
CA LEU A 92 58.06 -25.78 14.90
C LEU A 92 58.88 -25.00 13.85
N ASP A 93 59.57 -25.73 12.99
CA ASP A 93 60.39 -25.27 11.86
C ASP A 93 59.60 -24.62 10.71
N LYS A 94 58.27 -24.48 10.83
CA LYS A 94 57.39 -23.75 9.90
C LYS A 94 56.76 -22.50 10.52
N ILE A 95 56.98 -22.20 11.80
CA ILE A 95 56.31 -21.09 12.49
C ILE A 95 56.84 -19.72 12.06
N GLU A 96 58.13 -19.59 11.73
CA GLU A 96 58.75 -18.31 11.36
C GLU A 96 58.23 -17.74 10.01
N ASP A 97 57.78 -18.60 9.09
CA ASP A 97 57.26 -18.20 7.77
C ASP A 97 55.81 -17.68 7.80
N PHE A 98 55.00 -18.04 8.81
CA PHE A 98 53.53 -18.06 8.70
C PHE A 98 52.75 -17.07 9.59
N GLY A 99 53.33 -15.92 9.97
CA GLY A 99 52.54 -14.92 10.71
C GLY A 99 53.13 -13.54 11.04
N ALA A 100 54.35 -13.20 10.62
CA ALA A 100 55.07 -12.04 11.17
C ALA A 100 54.58 -10.64 10.69
N TYR A 101 53.76 -10.54 9.64
CA TYR A 101 53.58 -9.28 8.89
C TYR A 101 52.15 -8.73 8.79
N ALA A 102 51.16 -9.31 9.48
CA ALA A 102 49.77 -8.79 9.50
C ALA A 102 49.69 -7.32 9.95
N ASN A 103 50.58 -6.90 10.86
CA ASN A 103 50.71 -5.54 11.37
C ASN A 103 51.72 -4.67 10.58
N SER A 104 52.22 -5.15 9.44
CA SER A 104 53.27 -4.49 8.63
C SER A 104 52.81 -4.08 7.23
N TYR A 105 51.52 -4.29 6.90
CA TYR A 105 50.93 -3.80 5.66
C TYR A 105 50.69 -2.29 5.71
N TYR A 106 51.21 -1.56 4.73
CA TYR A 106 50.95 -0.14 4.52
C TYR A 106 50.05 0.05 3.28
N PRO A 107 49.13 1.03 3.29
CA PRO A 107 48.24 1.26 2.15
C PRO A 107 49.03 1.72 0.93
N LEU A 108 48.78 1.11 -0.22
CA LEU A 108 49.27 1.55 -1.51
C LEU A 108 48.18 2.31 -2.26
N LYS A 109 48.55 3.38 -2.98
CA LYS A 109 47.62 4.08 -3.86
C LYS A 109 47.22 3.15 -5.01
N VAL A 110 45.92 2.94 -5.21
CA VAL A 110 45.38 2.15 -6.32
C VAL A 110 44.87 3.08 -7.42
N GLU A 111 45.28 2.83 -8.66
CA GLU A 111 44.79 3.51 -9.87
C GLU A 111 44.22 2.47 -10.84
N ILE A 112 43.08 2.75 -11.46
CA ILE A 112 42.47 1.87 -12.45
C ILE A 112 42.78 2.39 -13.85
N TYR A 113 43.27 1.51 -14.74
CA TYR A 113 43.55 1.87 -16.13
C TYR A 113 42.76 1.01 -17.13
N LYS A 114 42.59 1.52 -18.35
CA LYS A 114 41.83 0.86 -19.42
C LYS A 114 42.62 0.94 -20.73
N THR A 115 43.04 -0.20 -21.28
CA THR A 115 43.71 -0.22 -22.59
C THR A 115 42.72 0.00 -23.74
N LYS A 116 43.23 0.29 -24.96
CA LYS A 116 42.40 0.32 -26.18
C LYS A 116 41.73 -1.03 -26.46
N THR A 117 42.34 -2.14 -26.04
CA THR A 117 41.78 -3.49 -26.14
C THR A 117 40.71 -3.72 -25.09
N ASP A 118 40.96 -3.31 -23.84
CA ASP A 118 39.99 -3.36 -22.74
C ASP A 118 38.71 -2.58 -23.10
N LYS A 119 38.85 -1.44 -23.79
CA LYS A 119 37.69 -0.70 -24.33
C LYS A 119 36.85 -1.56 -25.27
N LYS A 120 37.46 -2.13 -26.32
CA LYS A 120 36.74 -3.02 -27.25
C LYS A 120 36.13 -4.24 -26.55
N LEU A 121 36.82 -4.83 -25.58
CA LEU A 121 36.33 -6.00 -24.84
C LEU A 121 35.12 -5.65 -23.97
N LEU A 122 35.18 -4.54 -23.23
CA LEU A 122 34.08 -4.06 -22.38
C LEU A 122 32.88 -3.62 -23.21
N ASP A 123 33.11 -2.93 -24.33
CA ASP A 123 32.05 -2.53 -25.26
C ASP A 123 31.39 -3.78 -25.91
N LEU A 124 32.13 -4.87 -26.14
CA LEU A 124 31.58 -6.16 -26.60
C LEU A 124 30.81 -6.93 -25.50
N LEU A 125 31.30 -6.93 -24.26
CA LEU A 125 30.58 -7.50 -23.11
C LEU A 125 29.26 -6.77 -22.88
N TRP A 126 29.25 -5.44 -22.99
CA TRP A 126 28.06 -4.60 -22.86
C TRP A 126 27.00 -4.92 -23.92
N ASN A 127 27.41 -4.96 -25.19
CA ASN A 127 26.46 -5.12 -26.28
C ASN A 127 26.05 -6.57 -26.55
N LYS A 128 26.82 -7.59 -26.09
CA LYS A 128 26.58 -9.00 -26.43
C LYS A 128 26.21 -9.90 -25.25
N TYR A 129 26.69 -9.61 -24.03
CA TYR A 129 26.49 -10.49 -22.88
C TYR A 129 25.58 -9.88 -21.81
N TRP A 130 25.72 -8.61 -21.42
CA TRP A 130 24.89 -8.08 -20.32
C TRP A 130 23.39 -8.08 -20.64
N VAL A 131 22.98 -7.87 -21.89
CA VAL A 131 21.57 -8.05 -22.32
C VAL A 131 21.07 -9.49 -22.10
N ALA A 132 21.89 -10.50 -22.41
CA ALA A 132 21.53 -11.90 -22.26
C ALA A 132 21.56 -12.35 -20.78
N THR A 133 22.57 -11.93 -20.03
CA THR A 133 22.74 -12.28 -18.60
C THR A 133 21.69 -11.59 -17.72
N LEU A 134 21.31 -10.34 -18.01
CA LEU A 134 20.19 -9.67 -17.33
C LEU A 134 18.82 -10.29 -17.69
N SER A 135 18.70 -10.96 -18.85
CA SER A 135 17.49 -11.69 -19.24
C SER A 135 17.40 -13.12 -18.68
N GLN A 136 18.47 -13.66 -18.09
CA GLN A 136 18.50 -15.01 -17.52
C GLN A 136 18.27 -14.93 -16.01
N GLY A 137 17.15 -15.51 -15.54
CA GLY A 137 16.82 -15.52 -14.13
C GLY A 137 17.83 -16.31 -13.29
N GLN A 138 18.34 -15.71 -12.21
CA GLN A 138 19.32 -16.32 -11.31
C GLN A 138 18.88 -17.66 -10.68
N ILE A 139 17.57 -17.96 -10.69
CA ILE A 139 17.02 -19.26 -10.30
C ILE A 139 17.61 -20.40 -11.14
N LEU A 140 17.91 -20.19 -12.42
CA LEU A 140 18.47 -21.22 -13.30
C LEU A 140 19.97 -21.46 -13.02
N THR A 141 20.74 -20.40 -12.75
CA THR A 141 22.17 -20.51 -12.41
C THR A 141 22.38 -21.08 -11.00
N SER A 142 21.51 -20.75 -10.05
CA SER A 142 21.66 -21.11 -8.63
C SER A 142 20.89 -22.38 -8.24
N ARG A 143 20.13 -23.00 -9.16
CA ARG A 143 19.25 -24.16 -8.89
C ARG A 143 19.92 -25.27 -8.08
N ALA A 144 21.16 -25.63 -8.42
CA ALA A 144 21.91 -26.69 -7.75
C ALA A 144 22.23 -26.31 -6.29
N TYR A 145 22.64 -25.07 -6.05
CA TYR A 145 22.94 -24.55 -4.72
C TYR A 145 21.68 -24.45 -3.85
N THR A 146 20.59 -23.86 -4.37
CA THR A 146 19.30 -23.79 -3.66
C THR A 146 18.75 -25.18 -3.33
N THR A 147 18.86 -26.15 -4.25
CA THR A 147 18.48 -27.54 -4.01
C THR A 147 19.36 -28.19 -2.92
N SER A 148 20.64 -27.84 -2.83
CA SER A 148 21.55 -28.32 -1.77
C SER A 148 21.16 -27.74 -0.40
N GLN A 149 20.92 -26.43 -0.33
CA GLN A 149 20.50 -25.75 0.90
C GLN A 149 19.15 -26.28 1.41
N ILE A 150 18.18 -26.54 0.54
CA ILE A 150 16.89 -27.15 0.93
C ILE A 150 17.08 -28.58 1.47
N LYS A 151 18.00 -29.38 0.89
CA LYS A 151 18.32 -30.72 1.41
C LYS A 151 18.99 -30.68 2.78
N ASP A 152 19.94 -29.78 2.99
CA ASP A 152 20.63 -29.59 4.27
C ASP A 152 19.66 -29.06 5.34
N LEU A 153 18.81 -28.08 5.01
CA LEU A 153 17.77 -27.59 5.90
C LEU A 153 16.78 -28.70 6.29
N ASN A 154 16.36 -29.55 5.36
CA ASN A 154 15.49 -30.70 5.64
C ASN A 154 16.20 -31.74 6.54
N ALA A 155 17.49 -32.02 6.32
CA ALA A 155 18.28 -32.88 7.21
C ALA A 155 18.41 -32.30 8.63
N LYS A 156 18.59 -30.98 8.75
CA LYS A 156 18.61 -30.24 10.03
C LYS A 156 17.24 -30.24 10.71
N LEU A 157 16.14 -30.11 9.96
CA LEU A 157 14.78 -30.17 10.49
C LEU A 157 14.45 -31.57 11.05
N ASN A 158 14.79 -32.62 10.31
CA ASN A 158 14.57 -34.00 10.75
C ASN A 158 15.40 -34.37 11.98
N SER A 159 16.65 -33.91 12.07
CA SER A 159 17.52 -34.11 13.24
C SER A 159 17.15 -33.21 14.44
N ALA A 160 16.48 -32.08 14.24
CA ALA A 160 15.83 -31.33 15.32
C ALA A 160 14.57 -32.05 15.81
N GLY A 161 13.76 -32.61 14.90
CA GLY A 161 12.57 -33.40 15.22
C GLY A 161 12.89 -34.66 16.03
N SER A 162 13.95 -35.39 15.70
CA SER A 162 14.38 -36.55 16.48
C SER A 162 14.85 -36.18 17.89
N ARG A 163 15.61 -35.08 18.04
CA ARG A 163 16.04 -34.55 19.35
C ARG A 163 14.86 -34.14 20.25
N LEU A 164 13.79 -33.57 19.67
CA LEU A 164 12.56 -33.26 20.41
C LEU A 164 11.81 -34.54 20.84
N GLY A 165 11.81 -35.59 20.02
CA GLY A 165 11.29 -36.91 20.39
C GLY A 165 12.05 -37.55 21.56
N GLU A 166 13.39 -37.47 21.55
CA GLU A 166 14.23 -37.99 22.63
C GLU A 166 14.05 -37.22 23.95
N GLN A 167 13.88 -35.89 23.90
CA GLN A 167 13.58 -35.09 25.10
C GLN A 167 12.20 -35.41 25.71
N HIS A 168 11.20 -35.76 24.88
CA HIS A 168 9.90 -36.22 25.38
C HIS A 168 9.97 -37.61 26.03
N ALA A 169 10.89 -38.49 25.60
CA ALA A 169 11.14 -39.78 26.24
C ALA A 169 11.87 -39.63 27.58
N ALA A 170 12.84 -38.73 27.67
CA ALA A 170 13.67 -38.51 28.87
C ALA A 170 12.91 -37.91 30.08
N LEU A 171 11.73 -37.32 29.87
CA LEU A 171 10.90 -36.72 30.94
C LEU A 171 9.95 -37.72 31.63
N LYS A 172 9.96 -39.01 31.26
CA LYS A 172 9.30 -40.08 32.00
C LYS A 172 10.30 -41.08 32.57
N ILE A 173 10.86 -40.75 33.75
CA ILE A 173 11.11 -41.64 34.89
C ILE A 173 11.81 -40.83 35.99
N LYS A 174 11.07 -40.55 37.07
CA LYS A 174 11.61 -40.43 38.44
C LYS A 174 10.46 -40.55 39.43
N ASN A 175 10.17 -41.80 39.82
CA ASN A 175 9.33 -42.04 40.98
C ASN A 175 10.05 -41.53 42.23
N SER A 176 9.29 -40.93 43.14
CA SER A 176 9.65 -40.84 44.56
C SER A 176 8.57 -41.60 45.32
N ASP A 177 8.97 -42.67 46.01
CA ASP A 177 8.04 -43.54 46.72
C ASP A 177 7.48 -42.86 47.97
N ALA A 178 6.17 -42.99 48.23
CA ALA A 178 5.67 -43.59 49.47
C ALA A 178 4.11 -43.67 49.56
N LYS A 179 3.62 -44.93 49.54
CA LYS A 179 2.52 -45.47 50.35
C LYS A 179 1.06 -45.00 50.12
N ASP A 180 0.38 -45.79 49.28
CA ASP A 180 -0.81 -46.59 49.61
C ASP A 180 -1.93 -46.01 50.50
N LYS A 181 -3.12 -45.91 49.89
CA LYS A 181 -4.25 -46.77 50.27
C LYS A 181 -5.24 -46.96 49.12
N LYS A 182 -5.60 -48.23 48.85
CA LYS A 182 -6.59 -48.69 47.85
C LYS A 182 -8.02 -48.25 48.23
N GLN A 183 -8.92 -48.08 47.25
CA GLN A 183 -9.79 -49.17 46.76
C GLN A 183 -10.58 -48.78 45.49
N GLU A 184 -10.88 -49.77 44.64
CA GLU A 184 -11.76 -49.71 43.45
C GLU A 184 -13.23 -49.40 43.83
N ASP A 185 -14.21 -49.12 42.96
CA ASP A 185 -14.38 -49.48 41.53
C ASP A 185 -15.52 -48.66 40.82
N SER A 186 -15.68 -48.87 39.50
CA SER A 186 -16.88 -48.79 38.60
C SER A 186 -18.20 -48.03 39.02
N VAL A 187 -19.01 -47.36 38.16
CA VAL A 187 -18.99 -47.05 36.69
C VAL A 187 -20.17 -46.10 36.28
N GLU A 188 -20.13 -45.55 35.05
CA GLU A 188 -21.25 -45.00 34.22
C GLU A 188 -21.90 -43.60 34.41
N ILE A 189 -22.62 -43.20 33.34
CA ILE A 189 -22.99 -41.85 32.90
C ILE A 189 -24.52 -41.75 32.73
N ALA A 190 -25.16 -40.64 33.14
CA ALA A 190 -26.43 -40.20 32.54
C ALA A 190 -26.66 -38.67 32.68
N PRO A 191 -27.18 -37.98 31.65
CA PRO A 191 -27.55 -36.56 31.72
C PRO A 191 -29.00 -36.38 32.22
N THR A 192 -29.36 -35.19 32.72
CA THR A 192 -30.74 -34.89 33.17
C THR A 192 -31.28 -33.58 32.55
N ALA A 193 -32.60 -33.54 32.33
CA ALA A 193 -33.30 -32.54 31.54
C ALA A 193 -34.15 -31.54 32.38
N ILE A 194 -34.89 -30.71 31.65
CA ILE A 194 -35.69 -29.54 32.07
C ILE A 194 -36.91 -29.92 32.93
N SER A 195 -37.27 -29.07 33.91
CA SER A 195 -38.68 -28.83 34.32
C SER A 195 -38.87 -27.44 34.97
N GLY A 196 -40.08 -26.86 34.85
CA GLY A 196 -40.52 -25.63 35.53
C GLY A 196 -41.57 -25.93 36.63
N PRO A 197 -42.11 -24.91 37.33
CA PRO A 197 -43.49 -24.48 37.01
C PRO A 197 -43.76 -22.96 37.20
N ALA A 198 -45.04 -22.55 37.15
CA ALA A 198 -45.55 -21.18 36.91
C ALA A 198 -46.31 -20.52 38.10
N ALA A 199 -46.63 -19.21 38.02
CA ALA A 199 -47.98 -18.63 38.29
C ALA A 199 -48.09 -17.08 38.15
N ASP A 200 -49.21 -16.64 37.54
CA ASP A 200 -50.00 -15.37 37.62
C ASP A 200 -49.49 -14.04 38.22
N ALA A 201 -49.83 -12.91 37.54
CA ALA A 201 -50.86 -11.95 38.02
C ALA A 201 -51.21 -10.76 37.06
N ARG A 202 -52.50 -10.71 36.66
CA ARG A 202 -53.45 -9.55 36.55
C ARG A 202 -53.22 -8.32 35.64
N VAL A 203 -54.35 -7.94 35.02
CA VAL A 203 -54.70 -6.71 34.25
C VAL A 203 -55.74 -5.91 35.10
N PRO A 204 -55.80 -4.55 35.08
CA PRO A 204 -56.89 -3.84 34.38
C PRO A 204 -56.51 -2.45 33.77
N PRO A 205 -57.45 -1.75 33.07
CA PRO A 205 -57.15 -0.76 32.02
C PRO A 205 -57.77 0.64 32.24
N GLU A 206 -57.64 1.57 31.27
CA GLU A 206 -58.59 2.66 30.91
C GLU A 206 -58.09 3.36 29.61
N HIS A 207 -58.85 3.35 28.51
CA HIS A 207 -59.83 4.36 28.05
C HIS A 207 -59.29 5.76 27.67
N LEU A 208 -59.34 6.10 26.37
CA LEU A 208 -60.25 7.12 25.83
C LEU A 208 -60.18 7.22 24.28
N MET A 209 -61.34 7.30 23.62
CA MET A 209 -61.49 7.82 22.25
C MET A 209 -61.70 9.35 22.29
N ILE A 210 -61.44 10.08 21.19
CA ILE A 210 -62.36 11.04 20.51
C ILE A 210 -61.84 11.25 19.05
N PRO A 211 -62.70 11.52 18.03
CA PRO A 211 -62.30 11.44 16.61
C PRO A 211 -62.43 12.75 15.79
N SER A 212 -62.17 12.63 14.48
CA SER A 212 -62.92 13.23 13.35
C SER A 212 -62.46 14.54 12.65
N LEU A 213 -62.50 14.48 11.30
CA LEU A 213 -62.84 15.54 10.30
C LEU A 213 -61.92 16.81 10.22
N ASP A 214 -61.71 17.49 9.08
CA ASP A 214 -62.26 17.34 7.72
C ASP A 214 -61.40 17.96 6.60
N HIS A 215 -61.72 17.61 5.35
CA HIS A 215 -61.58 18.33 4.05
C HIS A 215 -60.56 19.49 3.85
N CYS A 216 -59.77 19.41 2.75
CA CYS A 216 -60.03 20.20 1.53
C CYS A 216 -59.08 19.90 0.34
N LEU A 217 -59.65 19.84 -0.86
CA LEU A 217 -58.94 19.87 -2.16
C LEU A 217 -58.61 21.34 -2.54
N PRO A 218 -57.61 21.60 -3.41
CA PRO A 218 -57.93 21.71 -4.84
C PRO A 218 -56.84 21.21 -5.84
N GLN A 219 -57.32 20.68 -6.96
CA GLN A 219 -56.73 20.82 -8.31
C GLN A 219 -57.62 21.84 -9.09
N PRO A 220 -57.34 22.31 -10.35
CA PRO A 220 -56.58 21.64 -11.43
C PRO A 220 -55.78 22.56 -12.41
N HIS A 221 -55.35 21.96 -13.54
CA HIS A 221 -54.88 22.55 -14.81
C HIS A 221 -53.38 22.98 -14.88
N SER A 222 -52.66 22.85 -16.01
CA SER A 222 -52.96 22.30 -17.35
C SER A 222 -51.69 21.77 -18.05
N LYS A 223 -51.85 20.86 -19.04
CA LYS A 223 -50.80 20.49 -20.02
C LYS A 223 -50.71 21.54 -21.13
N PRO A 224 -49.59 21.57 -21.87
CA PRO A 224 -49.70 21.26 -23.29
C PRO A 224 -48.64 20.23 -23.80
N ALA A 225 -48.86 19.76 -25.03
CA ALA A 225 -47.96 18.86 -25.79
C ALA A 225 -47.67 19.50 -27.19
N PRO A 226 -47.08 18.82 -28.20
CA PRO A 226 -45.67 19.02 -28.52
C PRO A 226 -45.37 19.38 -30.00
N SER A 227 -44.06 19.37 -30.36
CA SER A 227 -43.45 19.37 -31.72
C SER A 227 -43.12 20.75 -32.34
N PRO A 228 -42.29 20.84 -33.43
CA PRO A 228 -41.59 19.79 -34.16
C PRO A 228 -40.08 20.01 -34.47
N ARG A 229 -39.42 18.89 -34.82
CA ARG A 229 -38.26 18.68 -35.74
C ARG A 229 -37.40 19.88 -36.19
N HIS A 230 -36.08 19.73 -36.03
CA HIS A 230 -35.11 20.09 -37.07
C HIS A 230 -34.17 18.93 -37.37
N LEU A 231 -33.88 18.68 -38.66
CA LEU A 231 -32.87 17.73 -39.11
C LEU A 231 -31.48 18.40 -39.07
N GLY A 232 -30.43 17.62 -38.78
CA GLY A 232 -29.05 18.13 -38.76
C GLY A 232 -27.98 17.05 -38.67
N LEU A 233 -27.68 16.41 -39.80
CA LEU A 233 -26.39 15.78 -40.16
C LEU A 233 -25.73 14.81 -39.15
N TYR A 234 -25.84 13.51 -39.47
CA TYR A 234 -24.92 12.49 -38.93
C TYR A 234 -23.50 12.72 -39.47
N SER A 235 -22.54 12.90 -38.57
CA SER A 235 -21.12 12.59 -38.82
C SER A 235 -20.76 11.31 -38.08
N SER A 236 -20.01 10.43 -38.73
CA SER A 236 -19.69 9.09 -38.24
C SER A 236 -18.60 9.10 -37.16
N ALA A 237 -19.00 9.11 -35.89
CA ALA A 237 -18.10 8.77 -34.78
C ALA A 237 -18.07 7.24 -34.58
N ALA A 238 -16.88 6.65 -34.57
CA ALA A 238 -16.70 5.20 -34.51
C ALA A 238 -16.96 4.60 -33.12
N GLY A 239 -17.65 3.46 -33.09
CA GLY A 239 -17.52 2.39 -32.09
C GLY A 239 -17.29 2.76 -30.62
N CYS A 240 -18.32 3.23 -29.91
CA CYS A 240 -18.30 3.22 -28.45
C CYS A 240 -18.44 1.78 -27.89
N CYS A 241 -17.33 1.08 -27.64
CA CYS A 241 -17.33 -0.13 -26.83
C CYS A 241 -17.50 0.21 -25.32
N PRO A 242 -18.54 -0.29 -24.64
CA PRO A 242 -18.77 -0.05 -23.21
C PRO A 242 -17.83 -0.91 -22.36
N VAL A 243 -16.64 -0.37 -22.08
CA VAL A 243 -15.67 -1.02 -21.19
C VAL A 243 -15.97 -0.66 -19.73
N ILE A 244 -16.34 -1.67 -18.95
CA ILE A 244 -16.33 -1.70 -17.47
C ILE A 244 -17.16 -0.57 -16.81
N ALA A 245 -18.49 -0.69 -16.91
CA ALA A 245 -19.42 -0.09 -15.96
C ALA A 245 -20.44 -1.16 -15.50
N SER A 246 -20.61 -1.31 -14.19
CA SER A 246 -21.38 -2.37 -13.49
C SER A 246 -20.75 -3.77 -13.43
N THR A 247 -20.46 -4.22 -12.20
CA THR A 247 -20.05 -5.59 -11.80
C THR A 247 -21.23 -6.57 -11.66
N SER A 248 -22.45 -6.08 -11.79
CA SER A 248 -23.69 -6.84 -11.60
C SER A 248 -23.73 -8.10 -12.46
N VAL A 249 -23.90 -9.27 -11.86
CA VAL A 249 -24.21 -10.53 -12.57
C VAL A 249 -25.52 -10.40 -13.37
N ILE A 250 -26.43 -9.53 -12.91
CA ILE A 250 -27.64 -9.13 -13.62
C ILE A 250 -27.35 -7.81 -14.38
N ARG A 251 -26.51 -7.88 -15.42
CA ARG A 251 -26.34 -6.76 -16.36
C ARG A 251 -27.63 -6.55 -17.17
N ASP A 252 -27.86 -5.30 -17.59
CA ASP A 252 -29.04 -4.82 -18.34
C ASP A 252 -30.41 -4.75 -17.64
N ALA A 253 -30.58 -3.72 -16.82
CA ALA A 253 -31.89 -3.16 -16.48
C ALA A 253 -32.02 -1.62 -16.68
N ARG A 254 -30.92 -0.90 -16.93
CA ARG A 254 -30.89 0.58 -16.91
C ARG A 254 -30.66 1.31 -18.24
N HIS A 255 -30.00 0.73 -19.24
CA HIS A 255 -29.56 1.47 -20.45
C HIS A 255 -30.18 1.02 -21.79
N ALA A 256 -30.75 -0.17 -21.91
CA ALA A 256 -31.42 -0.63 -23.13
C ALA A 256 -32.92 -0.26 -23.14
N ARG A 257 -33.32 0.80 -23.86
CA ARG A 257 -34.74 1.19 -24.03
C ARG A 257 -35.58 0.23 -24.91
N SER A 258 -34.98 -0.83 -25.46
CA SER A 258 -35.58 -1.67 -26.52
C SER A 258 -35.52 -3.19 -26.28
N GLN A 259 -35.01 -3.67 -25.13
CA GLN A 259 -34.94 -5.09 -24.77
C GLN A 259 -35.95 -5.42 -23.65
N PRO A 260 -36.49 -6.65 -23.57
CA PRO A 260 -37.49 -7.00 -22.57
C PRO A 260 -36.94 -6.91 -21.15
N ARG A 261 -37.48 -5.97 -20.36
CA ARG A 261 -37.17 -5.80 -18.93
C ARG A 261 -37.31 -7.13 -18.18
N TRP A 262 -36.25 -7.54 -17.49
CA TRP A 262 -36.32 -8.69 -16.59
C TRP A 262 -37.23 -8.37 -15.38
N LYS A 263 -38.45 -8.91 -15.35
CA LYS A 263 -39.46 -8.68 -14.29
C LYS A 263 -39.13 -9.42 -12.96
N LEU A 264 -37.84 -9.63 -12.66
CA LEU A 264 -37.37 -10.30 -11.43
C LEU A 264 -36.91 -9.35 -10.33
N ALA A 265 -36.67 -8.08 -10.64
CA ALA A 265 -36.52 -7.06 -9.61
C ALA A 265 -37.85 -6.93 -8.83
N GLN A 266 -37.78 -7.00 -7.51
CA GLN A 266 -38.92 -6.85 -6.60
C GLN A 266 -38.71 -5.60 -5.76
N THR A 267 -39.78 -4.87 -5.46
CA THR A 267 -39.73 -3.66 -4.63
C THR A 267 -40.61 -3.86 -3.40
N ALA A 268 -40.12 -3.45 -2.23
CA ALA A 268 -40.82 -3.52 -0.95
C ALA A 268 -40.65 -2.19 -0.19
N PRO A 269 -41.58 -1.84 0.73
CA PRO A 269 -41.43 -0.66 1.57
C PRO A 269 -40.29 -0.83 2.57
N LEU A 270 -39.55 0.25 2.86
CA LEU A 270 -38.40 0.23 3.77
C LEU A 270 -38.79 -0.20 5.20
N SER A 271 -40.04 0.05 5.60
CA SER A 271 -40.61 -0.43 6.86
C SER A 271 -40.65 -1.97 7.00
N ALA A 272 -40.54 -2.73 5.90
CA ALA A 272 -40.41 -4.19 5.97
C ALA A 272 -39.05 -4.66 6.52
N LEU A 273 -38.08 -3.75 6.71
CA LEU A 273 -36.80 -4.00 7.38
C LEU A 273 -36.75 -3.45 8.81
N ALA A 274 -37.83 -2.82 9.32
CA ALA A 274 -37.86 -2.27 10.67
C ALA A 274 -37.64 -3.36 11.72
N GLY A 275 -36.80 -3.07 12.73
CA GLY A 275 -36.38 -4.03 13.75
C GLY A 275 -35.34 -5.05 13.30
N THR A 276 -34.90 -5.02 12.03
CA THR A 276 -33.93 -5.98 11.51
C THR A 276 -32.48 -5.49 11.58
N ARG A 277 -31.54 -6.43 11.49
CA ARG A 277 -30.10 -6.16 11.34
C ARG A 277 -29.73 -6.32 9.86
N LEU A 278 -29.27 -5.25 9.22
CA LEU A 278 -28.96 -5.20 7.79
C LEU A 278 -27.44 -5.32 7.56
N GLY A 279 -27.01 -6.42 6.93
CA GLY A 279 -25.62 -6.56 6.48
C GLY A 279 -25.37 -5.71 5.24
N ILE A 280 -24.33 -4.87 5.25
CA ILE A 280 -24.00 -3.95 4.16
C ILE A 280 -22.61 -4.27 3.63
N ASP A 281 -22.52 -4.62 2.36
CA ASP A 281 -21.26 -4.74 1.63
C ASP A 281 -20.67 -3.34 1.39
N VAL A 282 -19.57 -3.04 2.07
CA VAL A 282 -18.91 -1.72 1.98
C VAL A 282 -18.35 -1.47 0.58
N THR A 283 -17.86 -2.51 -0.11
CA THR A 283 -17.31 -2.36 -1.46
C THR A 283 -18.39 -1.95 -2.44
N TYR A 284 -19.61 -2.48 -2.31
CA TYR A 284 -20.76 -2.05 -3.10
C TYR A 284 -21.27 -0.67 -2.68
N TYR A 285 -21.52 -0.47 -1.38
CA TYR A 285 -22.08 0.75 -0.82
C TYR A 285 -21.22 1.98 -1.17
N VAL A 286 -19.91 1.93 -0.92
CA VAL A 286 -18.99 3.04 -1.22
C VAL A 286 -18.93 3.34 -2.72
N LYS A 287 -18.96 2.33 -3.60
CA LYS A 287 -19.04 2.56 -5.05
C LYS A 287 -20.31 3.33 -5.43
N GLN A 288 -21.46 3.02 -4.83
CA GLN A 288 -22.69 3.79 -5.04
C GLN A 288 -22.53 5.25 -4.58
N LEU A 289 -21.92 5.48 -3.41
CA LEU A 289 -21.70 6.84 -2.90
C LEU A 289 -20.78 7.68 -3.80
N LEU A 290 -19.70 7.09 -4.32
CA LEU A 290 -18.70 7.77 -5.16
C LEU A 290 -19.15 8.01 -6.61
N GLN A 291 -20.12 7.23 -7.11
CA GLN A 291 -20.62 7.33 -8.50
C GLN A 291 -21.91 8.15 -8.62
N ASP A 292 -22.50 8.57 -7.51
CA ASP A 292 -23.72 9.38 -7.48
C ASP A 292 -23.53 10.72 -8.18
N ALA A 293 -24.28 10.95 -9.26
CA ALA A 293 -24.10 12.12 -10.11
C ALA A 293 -24.37 13.46 -9.39
N ASP A 294 -25.27 13.48 -8.41
CA ASP A 294 -25.72 14.70 -7.73
C ASP A 294 -24.81 15.06 -6.55
N GLN A 295 -24.18 14.05 -5.94
CA GLN A 295 -23.41 14.20 -4.69
C GLN A 295 -21.90 13.97 -4.83
N ARG A 296 -21.42 13.38 -5.93
CA ARG A 296 -19.98 13.18 -6.15
C ARG A 296 -19.20 14.49 -6.23
N GLU A 297 -17.91 14.41 -5.92
CA GLU A 297 -16.94 15.48 -6.11
C GLU A 297 -16.25 15.28 -7.47
N PRO A 298 -16.61 16.04 -8.52
CA PRO A 298 -16.23 15.74 -9.91
C PRO A 298 -14.73 15.92 -10.20
N LEU A 299 -14.01 16.67 -9.36
CA LEU A 299 -12.64 17.12 -9.61
C LEU A 299 -11.56 16.36 -8.83
N ILE A 300 -11.90 15.29 -8.08
CA ILE A 300 -10.90 14.52 -7.31
C ILE A 300 -9.77 13.99 -8.19
N ALA A 301 -10.05 13.62 -9.44
CA ALA A 301 -9.04 13.20 -10.41
C ALA A 301 -7.95 14.24 -10.68
N SER A 302 -8.28 15.52 -10.47
CA SER A 302 -7.43 16.68 -10.74
C SER A 302 -6.91 17.38 -9.48
N THR A 303 -7.53 17.15 -8.31
CA THR A 303 -7.13 17.74 -7.03
C THR A 303 -6.41 16.77 -6.10
N GLY A 304 -6.56 15.45 -6.31
CA GLY A 304 -6.13 14.46 -5.33
C GLY A 304 -6.92 14.53 -4.01
N GLY A 305 -6.41 13.84 -2.99
CA GLY A 305 -7.03 13.70 -1.67
C GLY A 305 -8.20 12.72 -1.60
N LEU A 306 -8.85 12.66 -0.43
CA LEU A 306 -10.08 11.89 -0.21
C LEU A 306 -11.34 12.73 -0.49
N PRO A 307 -12.48 12.12 -0.89
CA PRO A 307 -13.76 12.83 -1.02
C PRO A 307 -14.22 13.34 0.35
N LEU A 308 -14.39 14.66 0.48
CA LEU A 308 -14.70 15.30 1.75
C LEU A 308 -16.16 15.11 2.17
N SER A 309 -17.06 14.97 1.19
CA SER A 309 -18.49 14.71 1.38
C SER A 309 -18.80 13.30 1.91
N LEU A 310 -17.89 12.33 1.71
CA LEU A 310 -18.16 10.91 1.95
C LEU A 310 -18.53 10.63 3.42
N ALA A 311 -17.81 11.21 4.37
CA ALA A 311 -18.09 11.01 5.80
C ALA A 311 -19.46 11.56 6.21
N ASN A 312 -19.80 12.77 5.76
CA ASN A 312 -21.10 13.40 6.03
C ASN A 312 -22.26 12.61 5.39
N ARG A 313 -22.03 12.04 4.22
CA ARG A 313 -23.04 11.22 3.53
C ARG A 313 -23.29 9.89 4.24
N ILE A 314 -22.23 9.20 4.66
CA ILE A 314 -22.34 7.99 5.48
C ILE A 314 -23.08 8.31 6.79
N GLU A 315 -22.80 9.45 7.42
CA GLU A 315 -23.55 9.89 8.60
C GLU A 315 -25.03 10.15 8.30
N SER A 316 -25.36 10.76 7.15
CA SER A 316 -26.75 10.94 6.70
C SER A 316 -27.47 9.61 6.53
N ASP A 317 -26.88 8.66 5.82
CA ASP A 317 -27.46 7.33 5.60
C ASP A 317 -27.64 6.56 6.91
N LEU A 318 -26.66 6.63 7.83
CA LEU A 318 -26.78 6.04 9.18
C LEU A 318 -27.97 6.60 9.95
N ARG A 319 -28.21 7.92 9.92
CA ARG A 319 -29.39 8.55 10.55
C ARG A 319 -30.70 8.11 9.90
N GLN A 320 -30.71 7.85 8.60
CA GLN A 320 -31.89 7.37 7.88
C GLN A 320 -32.22 5.90 8.22
N LEU A 321 -31.20 5.04 8.35
CA LEU A 321 -31.35 3.66 8.81
C LEU A 321 -31.85 3.59 10.26
N ASP A 322 -31.28 4.42 11.15
CA ASP A 322 -31.71 4.55 12.54
C ASP A 322 -33.18 4.99 12.65
N LYS A 323 -33.57 6.03 11.89
CA LYS A 323 -34.98 6.49 11.78
C LYS A 323 -35.93 5.40 11.26
N ALA A 324 -35.45 4.51 10.39
CA ALA A 324 -36.22 3.36 9.89
C ALA A 324 -36.23 2.15 10.87
N GLY A 325 -35.55 2.24 12.02
CA GLY A 325 -35.41 1.15 12.97
C GLY A 325 -34.53 0.00 12.45
N ILE A 326 -33.61 0.28 11.52
CA ILE A 326 -32.73 -0.71 10.88
C ILE A 326 -31.34 -0.59 11.49
N LYS A 327 -30.81 -1.69 12.06
CA LYS A 327 -29.44 -1.69 12.60
C LYS A 327 -28.44 -2.15 11.54
N PRO A 328 -27.53 -1.29 11.05
CA PRO A 328 -26.54 -1.69 10.04
C PRO A 328 -25.39 -2.50 10.65
N VAL A 329 -24.86 -3.44 9.86
CA VAL A 329 -23.64 -4.21 10.12
C VAL A 329 -22.79 -4.16 8.85
N PHE A 330 -21.71 -3.41 8.87
CA PHE A 330 -20.89 -3.20 7.67
C PHE A 330 -19.83 -4.29 7.51
N VAL A 331 -19.73 -4.87 6.32
CA VAL A 331 -18.73 -5.89 6.00
C VAL A 331 -17.80 -5.37 4.90
N PHE A 332 -16.52 -5.26 5.24
CA PHE A 332 -15.46 -4.89 4.32
C PHE A 332 -14.83 -6.14 3.69
N SER A 333 -14.34 -6.03 2.45
CA SER A 333 -13.42 -7.02 1.89
C SER A 333 -12.03 -6.86 2.52
N GLY A 334 -11.38 -7.98 2.82
CA GLY A 334 -10.05 -8.04 3.44
C GLY A 334 -8.94 -8.27 2.43
N LEU A 335 -8.20 -9.37 2.61
CA LEU A 335 -7.03 -9.69 1.81
C LEU A 335 -7.40 -9.80 0.31
N PRO A 336 -6.52 -9.37 -0.61
CA PRO A 336 -6.66 -9.75 -1.99
C PRO A 336 -6.57 -11.27 -2.12
N LEU A 337 -7.31 -11.83 -3.07
CA LEU A 337 -7.06 -13.20 -3.55
C LEU A 337 -5.65 -13.25 -4.16
N THR A 338 -5.03 -14.43 -4.22
CA THR A 338 -3.79 -14.69 -4.97
C THR A 338 -4.02 -14.29 -6.43
N SER A 339 -3.64 -13.05 -6.76
CA SER A 339 -3.61 -12.57 -8.12
C SER A 339 -2.43 -13.22 -8.82
N ARG A 340 -2.65 -13.72 -10.04
CA ARG A 340 -1.51 -13.92 -10.93
C ARG A 340 -0.89 -12.56 -11.25
N PRO A 341 0.42 -12.51 -11.54
CA PRO A 341 1.04 -11.35 -12.16
C PRO A 341 0.13 -10.73 -13.22
N PRO A 342 -0.08 -9.39 -13.20
CA PRO A 342 -0.89 -8.73 -14.21
C PRO A 342 -0.39 -9.11 -15.62
N THR A 343 -1.33 -9.25 -16.55
CA THR A 343 -1.00 -9.61 -17.94
C THR A 343 0.00 -8.61 -18.51
N LYS A 344 1.16 -9.12 -18.95
CA LYS A 344 2.31 -8.31 -19.35
C LYS A 344 2.00 -7.24 -20.38
N GLY A 345 2.75 -6.14 -20.28
CA GLY A 345 2.72 -5.05 -21.24
C GLY A 345 1.59 -4.08 -20.96
N THR A 346 1.03 -3.53 -22.03
CA THR A 346 0.07 -2.42 -21.97
C THR A 346 -1.24 -2.86 -21.32
N ASN A 347 -1.51 -2.35 -20.11
CA ASN A 347 -2.83 -2.49 -19.50
C ASN A 347 -3.80 -1.56 -20.22
N ASN A 348 -4.49 -2.08 -21.24
CA ASN A 348 -5.45 -1.35 -22.09
C ASN A 348 -6.47 -0.51 -21.29
N GLN A 349 -6.82 -0.93 -20.06
CA GLN A 349 -7.67 -0.12 -19.19
C GLN A 349 -6.92 1.11 -18.66
N ALA A 350 -5.75 0.92 -18.06
CA ALA A 350 -4.93 2.03 -17.55
C ALA A 350 -4.53 3.00 -18.67
N GLU A 351 -4.19 2.51 -19.86
CA GLU A 351 -3.92 3.36 -21.03
C GLU A 351 -5.13 4.20 -21.42
N ARG A 352 -6.33 3.61 -21.49
CA ARG A 352 -7.58 4.35 -21.73
C ARG A 352 -7.84 5.38 -20.63
N GLU A 353 -7.62 5.03 -19.35
CA GLU A 353 -7.75 5.97 -18.23
C GLU A 353 -6.75 7.14 -18.35
N ASN A 354 -5.52 6.91 -18.83
CA ASN A 354 -4.56 7.99 -19.11
C ASN A 354 -4.92 8.85 -20.30
N MET A 355 -5.40 8.24 -21.39
CA MET A 355 -5.85 8.97 -22.56
C MET A 355 -6.97 9.96 -22.18
N VAL A 356 -7.97 9.49 -21.42
CA VAL A 356 -9.06 10.35 -20.94
C VAL A 356 -8.58 11.40 -19.94
N LYS A 357 -7.64 11.10 -19.04
CA LYS A 357 -7.03 12.11 -18.16
C LYS A 357 -6.29 13.19 -18.95
N ASN A 358 -5.51 12.81 -19.97
CA ASN A 358 -4.78 13.75 -20.81
C ASN A 358 -5.73 14.61 -21.68
N GLU A 359 -6.77 14.01 -22.24
CA GLU A 359 -7.83 14.72 -22.97
C GLU A 359 -8.57 15.72 -22.06
N ALA A 360 -8.91 15.32 -20.83
CA ALA A 360 -9.51 16.22 -19.85
C ALA A 360 -8.60 17.39 -19.47
N TRP A 361 -7.28 17.16 -19.32
CA TRP A 361 -6.32 18.23 -19.11
C TRP A 361 -6.25 19.17 -20.33
N SER A 362 -6.27 18.65 -21.56
CA SER A 362 -6.32 19.48 -22.78
C SER A 362 -7.58 20.35 -22.80
N TYR A 363 -8.76 19.80 -22.50
CA TYR A 363 -9.98 20.59 -22.42
C TYR A 363 -9.91 21.67 -21.33
N TYR A 364 -9.30 21.37 -20.18
CA TYR A 364 -9.11 22.36 -19.11
C TYR A 364 -8.14 23.47 -19.53
N GLU A 365 -7.04 23.11 -20.21
CA GLU A 365 -6.02 24.02 -20.74
C GLU A 365 -6.59 24.93 -21.86
N ASP A 366 -7.53 24.42 -22.66
CA ASP A 366 -8.33 25.20 -23.64
C ASP A 366 -9.47 26.03 -23.02
N GLY A 367 -9.60 26.07 -21.68
CA GLY A 367 -10.68 26.77 -20.98
C GLY A 367 -12.06 26.09 -21.02
N GLN A 368 -12.16 24.88 -21.59
CA GLN A 368 -13.39 24.10 -21.74
C GLN A 368 -13.67 23.23 -20.49
N VAL A 369 -13.74 23.87 -19.31
CA VAL A 369 -13.81 23.20 -17.99
C VAL A 369 -14.95 22.17 -17.90
N ASP A 370 -16.14 22.48 -18.42
CA ASP A 370 -17.27 21.55 -18.42
C ASP A 370 -16.97 20.25 -19.19
N ARG A 371 -16.24 20.34 -20.31
CA ARG A 371 -15.84 19.16 -21.10
C ARG A 371 -14.78 18.34 -20.37
N ALA A 372 -13.84 19.00 -19.69
CA ALA A 372 -12.87 18.33 -18.82
C ALA A 372 -13.57 17.51 -17.72
N VAL A 373 -14.54 18.12 -17.02
CA VAL A 373 -15.37 17.44 -16.02
C VAL A 373 -16.14 16.27 -16.62
N VAL A 374 -16.81 16.47 -17.76
CA VAL A 374 -17.55 15.40 -18.44
C VAL A 374 -16.61 14.24 -18.80
N ALA A 375 -15.45 14.50 -19.40
CA ALA A 375 -14.46 13.48 -19.75
C ALA A 375 -14.01 12.66 -18.52
N LEU A 376 -13.63 13.33 -17.42
CA LEU A 376 -13.24 12.66 -16.17
C LEU A 376 -14.37 11.80 -15.58
N THR A 377 -15.64 12.14 -15.80
CA THR A 377 -16.78 11.33 -15.31
C THR A 377 -17.14 10.14 -16.20
N GLN A 378 -16.62 10.05 -17.44
CA GLN A 378 -16.84 8.88 -18.31
C GLN A 378 -16.08 7.64 -17.81
N VAL A 379 -14.94 7.82 -17.14
CA VAL A 379 -14.19 6.73 -16.52
C VAL A 379 -14.81 6.35 -15.19
N ARG A 380 -15.21 5.07 -15.04
CA ARG A 380 -15.76 4.49 -13.80
C ARG A 380 -16.88 5.33 -13.13
N GLY A 381 -17.65 6.10 -13.90
CA GLY A 381 -18.68 7.00 -13.37
C GLY A 381 -18.15 8.17 -12.54
N GLY A 382 -16.88 8.57 -12.73
CA GLY A 382 -16.18 9.56 -11.90
C GLY A 382 -15.54 8.97 -10.65
N GLN A 383 -15.54 7.65 -10.46
CA GLN A 383 -14.82 7.01 -9.37
C GLN A 383 -13.31 6.97 -9.65
N TRP A 384 -12.58 7.94 -9.07
CA TRP A 384 -11.12 8.02 -9.12
C TRP A 384 -10.41 7.58 -7.83
N VAL A 385 -11.18 7.28 -6.77
CA VAL A 385 -10.69 6.84 -5.46
C VAL A 385 -11.01 5.35 -5.28
N ASP A 386 -10.02 4.58 -4.82
CA ASP A 386 -10.24 3.18 -4.45
C ASP A 386 -10.99 3.08 -3.11
N VAL A 387 -11.80 2.05 -2.95
CA VAL A 387 -12.49 1.79 -1.67
C VAL A 387 -11.47 1.60 -0.54
N GLN A 388 -10.32 0.98 -0.82
CA GLN A 388 -9.26 0.73 0.17
C GLN A 388 -8.64 2.03 0.72
N ASP A 389 -8.58 3.09 -0.09
CA ASP A 389 -8.05 4.40 0.35
C ASP A 389 -8.99 5.08 1.38
N VAL A 390 -10.31 4.83 1.29
CA VAL A 390 -11.30 5.44 2.19
C VAL A 390 -11.66 4.58 3.41
N VAL A 391 -11.19 3.31 3.53
CA VAL A 391 -11.52 2.43 4.66
C VAL A 391 -11.24 3.10 6.01
N ARG A 392 -10.08 3.75 6.18
CA ARG A 392 -9.72 4.40 7.46
C ARG A 392 -10.63 5.58 7.79
N LEU A 393 -11.05 6.37 6.79
CA LEU A 393 -12.02 7.46 6.95
C LEU A 393 -13.38 6.92 7.43
N ILE A 394 -13.84 5.81 6.85
CA ILE A 394 -15.10 5.15 7.20
C ILE A 394 -15.05 4.57 8.62
N LEU A 395 -14.00 3.82 8.97
CA LEU A 395 -13.84 3.24 10.31
C LEU A 395 -13.76 4.33 11.40
N ARG A 396 -13.15 5.48 11.10
CA ARG A 396 -13.18 6.65 11.99
C ARG A 396 -14.58 7.21 12.20
N ALA A 397 -15.38 7.33 11.14
CA ALA A 397 -16.79 7.73 11.26
C ALA A 397 -17.61 6.72 12.08
N PHE A 398 -17.39 5.42 11.87
CA PHE A 398 -18.06 4.34 12.60
C PHE A 398 -17.76 4.35 14.11
N LYS A 399 -16.51 4.62 14.50
CA LYS A 399 -16.12 4.80 15.91
C LYS A 399 -16.98 5.85 16.63
N HIS A 400 -17.17 7.03 16.03
CA HIS A 400 -17.95 8.12 16.64
C HIS A 400 -19.45 7.80 16.80
N ARG A 401 -19.94 6.74 16.15
CA ARG A 401 -21.35 6.34 16.14
C ARG A 401 -21.59 4.91 16.65
N PHE A 402 -20.56 4.25 17.20
CA PHE A 402 -20.60 2.85 17.66
C PHE A 402 -21.19 1.86 16.62
N VAL A 403 -20.89 2.09 15.34
CA VAL A 403 -21.42 1.27 14.24
C VAL A 403 -20.72 -0.10 14.22
N GLU A 404 -21.51 -1.17 14.13
CA GLU A 404 -20.98 -2.54 14.02
C GLU A 404 -20.35 -2.78 12.64
N TYR A 405 -19.13 -3.31 12.61
CA TYR A 405 -18.45 -3.71 11.39
C TYR A 405 -17.56 -4.96 11.58
N VAL A 406 -17.26 -5.62 10.46
CA VAL A 406 -16.30 -6.72 10.32
C VAL A 406 -15.50 -6.52 9.04
N ILE A 407 -14.19 -6.73 9.06
CA ILE A 407 -13.41 -6.94 7.83
C ILE A 407 -13.32 -8.45 7.60
N ALA A 408 -13.85 -8.94 6.47
CA ALA A 408 -13.77 -10.34 6.08
C ALA A 408 -12.30 -10.77 5.88
N PRO A 409 -11.93 -12.06 5.99
CA PRO A 409 -10.59 -12.51 5.60
C PRO A 409 -10.25 -12.17 4.15
N TYR A 410 -11.22 -12.33 3.23
CA TYR A 410 -11.09 -12.00 1.81
C TYR A 410 -12.34 -11.31 1.27
N LEU A 411 -13.39 -12.08 0.94
CA LEU A 411 -14.55 -11.58 0.19
C LEU A 411 -15.71 -11.21 1.11
N ALA A 412 -16.18 -9.95 1.04
CA ALA A 412 -17.29 -9.45 1.87
C ALA A 412 -18.58 -10.26 1.69
N SER A 413 -18.95 -10.61 0.45
CA SER A 413 -20.15 -11.39 0.11
C SER A 413 -20.18 -12.77 0.77
N ALA A 414 -19.02 -13.43 0.91
CA ALA A 414 -18.91 -14.71 1.60
C ALA A 414 -19.11 -14.58 3.11
N GLN A 415 -18.50 -13.56 3.72
CA GLN A 415 -18.66 -13.27 5.15
C GLN A 415 -20.10 -12.86 5.47
N LEU A 416 -20.75 -12.07 4.60
CA LEU A 416 -22.18 -11.75 4.71
C LEU A 416 -23.06 -13.00 4.60
N ALA A 417 -22.77 -13.92 3.67
CA ALA A 417 -23.50 -15.19 3.54
C ALA A 417 -23.40 -16.04 4.83
N TYR A 418 -22.22 -16.09 5.47
CA TYR A 418 -22.04 -16.70 6.78
C TYR A 418 -22.89 -16.02 7.86
N LEU A 419 -22.79 -14.69 8.01
CA LEU A 419 -23.52 -13.94 9.04
C LEU A 419 -25.05 -14.03 8.88
N LEU A 420 -25.55 -14.14 7.64
CA LEU A 420 -26.97 -14.27 7.31
C LEU A 420 -27.53 -15.66 7.64
N ARG A 421 -26.72 -16.72 7.51
CA ARG A 421 -27.11 -18.10 7.81
C ARG A 421 -26.82 -18.51 9.25
N HIS A 422 -26.08 -17.70 10.00
CA HIS A 422 -25.65 -18.03 11.35
C HIS A 422 -26.85 -18.15 12.33
N PRO A 423 -26.96 -19.22 13.15
CA PRO A 423 -28.11 -19.44 14.04
C PRO A 423 -28.42 -18.30 15.03
N LYS A 424 -27.42 -17.49 15.39
CA LYS A 424 -27.59 -16.30 16.26
C LYS A 424 -28.19 -15.06 15.55
N GLY A 425 -28.48 -15.11 14.25
CA GLY A 425 -29.12 -14.01 13.51
C GLY A 425 -28.29 -12.72 13.44
N TYR A 426 -26.98 -12.82 13.13
CA TYR A 426 -26.09 -11.65 13.11
C TYR A 426 -26.53 -10.58 12.10
N ILE A 427 -27.11 -11.00 10.97
CA ILE A 427 -27.88 -10.16 10.05
C ILE A 427 -29.13 -10.93 9.57
N HIS A 428 -30.15 -10.20 9.12
CA HIS A 428 -31.44 -10.75 8.66
C HIS A 428 -31.70 -10.46 7.18
N ALA A 429 -31.07 -9.40 6.66
CA ALA A 429 -31.09 -9.01 5.26
C ALA A 429 -29.69 -8.54 4.84
N MET A 430 -29.43 -8.51 3.54
CA MET A 430 -28.15 -8.07 2.98
C MET A 430 -28.36 -7.05 1.86
N TRP A 431 -27.59 -5.96 1.91
CA TRP A 431 -27.45 -4.96 0.86
C TRP A 431 -26.05 -5.09 0.22
N SER A 432 -26.00 -5.52 -1.06
CA SER A 432 -24.78 -5.76 -1.84
C SER A 432 -25.11 -5.74 -3.34
N ASP A 433 -24.11 -5.96 -4.20
CA ASP A 433 -24.34 -6.19 -5.63
C ASP A 433 -25.07 -7.53 -5.83
N SER A 434 -25.74 -7.67 -6.97
CA SER A 434 -26.36 -8.91 -7.43
C SER A 434 -25.39 -10.10 -7.49
N GLU A 435 -24.07 -9.87 -7.59
CA GLU A 435 -23.07 -10.94 -7.56
C GLU A 435 -23.05 -11.70 -6.22
N ALA A 436 -23.57 -11.13 -5.14
CA ALA A 436 -23.72 -11.85 -3.87
C ALA A 436 -24.64 -13.09 -3.99
N LEU A 437 -25.52 -13.15 -5.02
CA LEU A 437 -26.33 -14.32 -5.34
C LEU A 437 -25.51 -15.50 -5.89
N LEU A 438 -24.22 -15.36 -6.17
CA LEU A 438 -23.34 -16.48 -6.51
C LEU A 438 -23.12 -17.41 -5.30
N TRP A 439 -23.13 -16.85 -4.08
CA TRP A 439 -23.02 -17.58 -2.81
C TRP A 439 -24.35 -18.24 -2.37
N THR A 440 -24.36 -18.84 -1.18
CA THR A 440 -25.52 -19.52 -0.55
C THR A 440 -26.58 -18.53 0.00
N VAL A 441 -26.84 -17.46 -0.76
CA VAL A 441 -27.74 -16.35 -0.45
C VAL A 441 -29.05 -16.50 -1.22
N ASP A 442 -30.19 -16.35 -0.53
CA ASP A 442 -31.52 -16.44 -1.15
C ASP A 442 -32.02 -15.10 -1.70
N LYS A 443 -31.74 -13.98 -1.00
CA LYS A 443 -32.21 -12.63 -1.34
C LYS A 443 -31.10 -11.60 -1.15
N VAL A 444 -31.01 -10.63 -2.06
CA VAL A 444 -30.10 -9.48 -1.96
C VAL A 444 -30.83 -8.19 -2.29
N ILE A 445 -30.69 -7.18 -1.44
CA ILE A 445 -31.11 -5.80 -1.69
C ILE A 445 -30.01 -5.15 -2.52
N THR A 446 -30.35 -4.53 -3.65
CA THR A 446 -29.38 -3.85 -4.52
C THR A 446 -29.55 -2.33 -4.52
N ASN A 447 -30.71 -1.83 -4.09
CA ASN A 447 -30.96 -0.39 -4.00
C ASN A 447 -31.88 -0.09 -2.82
N ILE A 448 -31.53 0.89 -2.00
CA ILE A 448 -32.45 1.53 -1.07
C ILE A 448 -32.80 2.90 -1.67
N ASP A 449 -34.10 3.16 -1.81
CA ASP A 449 -34.61 4.49 -2.09
C ASP A 449 -35.07 5.13 -0.78
N TRP A 450 -34.37 6.18 -0.38
CA TRP A 450 -34.62 6.95 0.83
C TRP A 450 -36.01 7.62 0.85
N SER A 451 -36.76 7.63 -0.26
CA SER A 451 -38.20 7.95 -0.27
C SER A 451 -39.07 6.98 0.55
N GLY A 452 -38.56 5.77 0.84
CA GLY A 452 -39.22 4.79 1.69
C GLY A 452 -39.39 3.40 1.06
N THR A 453 -38.61 3.02 0.04
CA THR A 453 -38.67 1.68 -0.57
C THR A 453 -37.28 1.08 -0.80
N PHE A 454 -37.21 -0.23 -1.08
CA PHE A 454 -35.98 -0.88 -1.52
C PHE A 454 -36.26 -1.90 -2.62
N THR A 455 -35.26 -2.12 -3.47
CA THR A 455 -35.29 -3.08 -4.57
C THR A 455 -34.39 -4.27 -4.26
N PHE A 456 -34.93 -5.47 -4.37
CA PHE A 456 -34.24 -6.73 -4.11
C PHE A 456 -34.46 -7.77 -5.22
N TYR A 457 -33.56 -8.76 -5.25
CA TYR A 457 -33.64 -9.94 -6.11
C TYR A 457 -33.70 -11.20 -5.26
N GLU A 458 -34.26 -12.28 -5.83
CA GLU A 458 -34.47 -13.56 -5.16
C GLU A 458 -33.97 -14.71 -6.03
N LYS A 459 -33.03 -15.50 -5.50
CA LYS A 459 -32.31 -16.56 -6.22
C LYS A 459 -33.25 -17.65 -6.72
N SER A 460 -34.16 -18.14 -5.88
CA SER A 460 -35.14 -19.17 -6.25
C SER A 460 -35.95 -18.79 -7.49
N ARG A 461 -36.41 -17.54 -7.56
CA ARG A 461 -37.19 -17.00 -8.67
C ARG A 461 -36.35 -16.84 -9.94
N ILE A 462 -35.08 -16.42 -9.82
CA ILE A 462 -34.12 -16.37 -10.94
C ILE A 462 -33.86 -17.77 -11.51
N LEU A 463 -33.59 -18.76 -10.65
CA LEU A 463 -33.33 -20.14 -11.07
C LEU A 463 -34.55 -20.75 -11.78
N SER A 464 -35.76 -20.52 -11.26
CA SER A 464 -37.01 -21.00 -11.85
C SER A 464 -37.31 -20.36 -13.22
N ASP A 465 -37.03 -19.06 -13.39
CA ASP A 465 -37.28 -18.32 -14.64
C ASP A 465 -36.26 -18.68 -15.72
N LEU A 466 -35.00 -18.95 -15.34
CA LEU A 466 -33.94 -19.41 -16.24
C LEU A 466 -34.08 -20.89 -16.64
N GLY A 467 -34.68 -21.71 -15.77
CA GLY A 467 -34.64 -23.17 -15.86
C GLY A 467 -33.25 -23.74 -15.55
N MET A 468 -32.56 -23.20 -14.54
CA MET A 468 -31.16 -23.51 -14.21
C MET A 468 -30.98 -23.96 -12.76
N THR A 469 -29.96 -24.79 -12.51
CA THR A 469 -29.51 -25.12 -11.15
C THR A 469 -28.66 -23.99 -10.55
N ALA A 470 -28.46 -24.00 -9.23
CA ALA A 470 -27.57 -23.03 -8.56
C ALA A 470 -26.12 -23.08 -9.08
N ASP A 471 -25.62 -24.25 -9.47
CA ASP A 471 -24.29 -24.41 -10.07
C ASP A 471 -24.23 -23.86 -11.50
N GLN A 472 -25.28 -24.05 -12.29
CA GLN A 472 -25.39 -23.44 -13.63
C GLN A 472 -25.49 -21.92 -13.56
N PHE A 473 -26.17 -21.39 -12.55
CA PHE A 473 -26.24 -19.94 -12.30
C PHE A 473 -24.91 -19.35 -11.82
N LEU A 474 -24.14 -20.09 -11.01
CA LEU A 474 -22.76 -19.73 -10.67
C LEU A 474 -21.90 -19.64 -11.94
N ASP A 475 -21.89 -20.71 -12.74
CA ASP A 475 -21.14 -20.75 -14.00
C ASP A 475 -21.59 -19.63 -14.98
N LEU A 476 -22.90 -19.35 -15.06
CA LEU A 476 -23.46 -18.24 -15.85
C LEU A 476 -22.90 -16.89 -15.42
N GLY A 477 -22.92 -16.58 -14.12
CA GLY A 477 -22.45 -15.29 -13.61
C GLY A 477 -20.95 -15.08 -13.79
N LEU A 478 -20.16 -16.16 -13.69
CA LEU A 478 -18.74 -16.11 -14.01
C LEU A 478 -18.48 -15.83 -15.50
N LEU A 479 -19.19 -16.50 -16.42
CA LEU A 479 -19.08 -16.24 -17.86
C LEU A 479 -19.57 -14.84 -18.25
N ALA A 480 -20.62 -14.33 -17.59
CA ALA A 480 -21.11 -12.97 -17.80
C ALA A 480 -20.10 -11.90 -17.32
N GLY A 481 -19.26 -12.25 -16.35
CA GLY A 481 -18.24 -11.40 -15.76
C GLY A 481 -18.73 -10.72 -14.48
N CYS A 482 -17.89 -10.78 -13.44
CA CYS A 482 -18.15 -10.28 -12.08
C CYS A 482 -16.85 -9.68 -11.50
N SER A 483 -16.79 -9.38 -10.20
CA SER A 483 -15.55 -8.92 -9.55
C SER A 483 -14.40 -9.94 -9.60
N LEU A 484 -14.69 -11.23 -9.71
CA LEU A 484 -13.70 -12.33 -9.67
C LEU A 484 -13.15 -12.74 -11.06
N CYS A 485 -13.87 -12.44 -12.14
CA CYS A 485 -13.51 -12.85 -13.49
C CYS A 485 -14.09 -11.88 -14.54
N ARG A 486 -13.33 -11.59 -15.61
CA ARG A 486 -13.83 -10.80 -16.74
C ARG A 486 -14.92 -11.58 -17.49
N THR A 487 -15.71 -10.87 -18.30
CA THR A 487 -16.66 -11.47 -19.24
C THR A 487 -15.93 -12.43 -20.19
N PHE A 488 -16.55 -13.58 -20.49
CA PHE A 488 -15.98 -14.62 -21.33
C PHE A 488 -15.63 -14.08 -22.73
N PRO A 489 -14.37 -14.20 -23.22
CA PRO A 489 -13.90 -13.48 -24.40
C PRO A 489 -14.77 -13.62 -25.67
N PRO A 490 -15.30 -14.81 -26.03
CA PRO A 490 -16.18 -14.96 -27.19
C PRO A 490 -17.49 -14.15 -27.15
N ILE A 491 -17.88 -13.62 -25.99
CA ILE A 491 -19.06 -12.76 -25.81
C ILE A 491 -18.73 -11.40 -25.19
N ALA A 492 -17.45 -11.00 -25.15
CA ALA A 492 -17.04 -9.76 -24.47
C ALA A 492 -17.43 -8.49 -25.26
N ASP A 493 -17.16 -8.46 -26.57
CA ASP A 493 -17.38 -7.26 -27.41
C ASP A 493 -18.85 -7.01 -27.75
N THR A 494 -19.64 -8.09 -27.84
CA THR A 494 -21.08 -8.09 -28.15
C THR A 494 -21.90 -8.64 -26.99
N PHE A 495 -21.48 -8.32 -25.76
CA PHE A 495 -22.06 -8.90 -24.56
C PHE A 495 -23.58 -8.70 -24.48
N SER A 496 -24.27 -9.81 -24.28
CA SER A 496 -25.64 -9.84 -23.76
C SER A 496 -25.77 -10.98 -22.76
N ILE A 497 -26.60 -10.81 -21.73
CA ILE A 497 -26.87 -11.88 -20.76
C ILE A 497 -27.48 -13.12 -21.44
N ARG A 498 -28.21 -12.93 -22.55
CA ARG A 498 -28.75 -14.03 -23.38
C ARG A 498 -27.64 -14.88 -23.98
N SER A 499 -26.58 -14.26 -24.51
CA SER A 499 -25.43 -14.98 -25.08
C SER A 499 -24.78 -15.91 -24.03
N ALA A 500 -24.67 -15.45 -22.78
CA ALA A 500 -24.14 -16.27 -21.68
C ALA A 500 -25.10 -17.41 -21.26
N ILE A 501 -26.41 -17.14 -21.26
CA ILE A 501 -27.45 -18.15 -21.00
C ILE A 501 -27.43 -19.26 -22.06
N ASP A 502 -27.29 -18.89 -23.33
CA ASP A 502 -27.31 -19.83 -24.45
C ASP A 502 -26.06 -20.73 -24.44
N LEU A 503 -24.88 -20.19 -24.06
CA LEU A 503 -23.68 -21.00 -23.80
C LEU A 503 -23.91 -22.05 -22.69
N ILE A 504 -24.48 -21.66 -21.56
CA ILE A 504 -24.79 -22.62 -20.47
C ILE A 504 -25.85 -23.65 -20.91
N ARG A 505 -26.84 -23.26 -21.72
CA ARG A 505 -27.84 -24.20 -22.26
C ARG A 505 -27.24 -25.19 -23.25
N GLN A 506 -26.28 -24.76 -24.07
CA GLN A 506 -25.55 -25.58 -25.04
C GLN A 506 -24.59 -26.55 -24.35
N TYR A 507 -23.66 -26.04 -23.54
CA TYR A 507 -22.55 -26.80 -22.96
C TYR A 507 -22.81 -27.36 -21.55
N LYS A 508 -23.98 -27.06 -20.96
CA LYS A 508 -24.48 -27.48 -19.63
C LYS A 508 -23.73 -26.94 -18.41
N THR A 509 -22.42 -26.69 -18.52
CA THR A 509 -21.56 -26.13 -17.46
C THR A 509 -20.54 -25.16 -18.07
N GLY A 510 -20.09 -24.18 -17.29
CA GLY A 510 -19.04 -23.25 -17.70
C GLY A 510 -17.68 -23.92 -17.92
N ILE A 511 -17.40 -25.02 -17.19
CA ILE A 511 -16.18 -25.81 -17.39
C ILE A 511 -16.13 -26.39 -18.82
N VAL A 512 -17.21 -27.03 -19.25
CA VAL A 512 -17.33 -27.57 -20.62
C VAL A 512 -17.34 -26.44 -21.66
N THR A 513 -17.97 -25.30 -21.37
CA THR A 513 -17.88 -24.10 -22.22
C THR A 513 -16.42 -23.65 -22.42
N CYS A 514 -15.64 -23.50 -21.34
CA CYS A 514 -14.24 -23.09 -21.44
C CYS A 514 -13.35 -24.12 -22.15
N GLN A 515 -13.65 -25.43 -22.00
CA GLN A 515 -12.95 -26.49 -22.73
C GLN A 515 -13.25 -26.46 -24.23
N ALA A 516 -14.51 -26.32 -24.62
CA ALA A 516 -14.94 -26.27 -26.03
C ALA A 516 -14.33 -25.09 -26.81
N TRP A 517 -14.00 -24.00 -26.12
CA TRP A 517 -13.40 -22.79 -26.70
C TRP A 517 -11.89 -22.63 -26.41
N ARG A 518 -11.22 -23.66 -25.86
CA ARG A 518 -9.80 -23.60 -25.45
C ARG A 518 -8.84 -23.12 -26.56
N GLU A 519 -9.08 -23.55 -27.80
CA GLU A 519 -8.23 -23.16 -28.95
C GLU A 519 -8.60 -21.81 -29.56
N SER A 520 -9.61 -21.10 -29.05
CA SER A 520 -9.90 -19.72 -29.46
C SER A 520 -8.73 -18.80 -29.05
N PRO A 521 -8.17 -17.99 -29.97
CA PRO A 521 -7.03 -17.12 -29.65
C PRO A 521 -7.26 -16.21 -28.46
N ALA A 522 -8.46 -15.64 -28.31
CA ALA A 522 -8.80 -14.74 -27.20
C ALA A 522 -8.91 -15.46 -25.85
N VAL A 523 -9.45 -16.69 -25.83
CA VAL A 523 -9.55 -17.55 -24.63
C VAL A 523 -8.17 -18.02 -24.19
N LYS A 524 -7.30 -18.36 -25.16
CA LYS A 524 -5.92 -18.79 -24.93
C LYS A 524 -5.02 -17.64 -24.44
N ALA A 525 -5.12 -16.46 -25.06
CA ALA A 525 -4.33 -15.29 -24.69
C ALA A 525 -4.68 -14.74 -23.29
N SER A 526 -5.96 -14.81 -22.89
CA SER A 526 -6.41 -14.44 -21.54
C SER A 526 -6.32 -15.59 -20.52
N ASN A 527 -5.92 -16.79 -20.96
CA ASN A 527 -5.89 -18.01 -20.17
C ASN A 527 -7.22 -18.28 -19.39
N TYR A 528 -8.34 -17.98 -20.04
CA TYR A 528 -9.62 -17.77 -19.35
C TYR A 528 -10.12 -18.99 -18.58
N GLY A 529 -9.92 -20.21 -19.11
CA GLY A 529 -10.41 -21.43 -18.46
C GLY A 529 -9.85 -21.64 -17.05
N GLU A 530 -8.64 -21.17 -16.78
CA GLU A 530 -8.02 -21.23 -15.46
C GLU A 530 -8.51 -20.10 -14.54
N VAL A 531 -8.69 -18.88 -15.08
CA VAL A 531 -9.30 -17.77 -14.33
C VAL A 531 -10.74 -18.12 -13.91
N PHE A 532 -11.52 -18.73 -14.81
CA PHE A 532 -12.87 -19.23 -14.54
C PHE A 532 -12.87 -20.26 -13.40
N MET A 533 -11.98 -21.26 -13.46
CA MET A 533 -11.87 -22.28 -12.41
C MET A 533 -11.49 -21.69 -11.06
N ARG A 534 -10.51 -20.77 -11.02
CA ARG A 534 -10.09 -20.08 -9.80
C ARG A 534 -11.22 -19.25 -9.20
N ALA A 535 -11.95 -18.49 -10.02
CA ALA A 535 -13.12 -17.72 -9.57
C ALA A 535 -14.25 -18.62 -9.05
N ARG A 536 -14.50 -19.76 -9.71
CA ARG A 536 -15.51 -20.74 -9.29
C ARG A 536 -15.15 -21.39 -7.94
N LEU A 537 -13.89 -21.75 -7.74
CA LEU A 537 -13.39 -22.27 -6.47
C LEU A 537 -13.37 -21.21 -5.37
N ALA A 538 -13.03 -19.95 -5.71
CA ALA A 538 -13.09 -18.82 -4.77
C ALA A 538 -14.50 -18.60 -4.21
N VAL A 539 -15.56 -18.76 -5.02
CA VAL A 539 -16.95 -18.73 -4.54
C VAL A 539 -17.30 -19.98 -3.74
N LYS A 540 -17.02 -21.19 -4.28
CA LYS A 540 -17.44 -22.44 -3.63
C LYS A 540 -16.75 -22.69 -2.29
N TYR A 541 -15.49 -22.32 -2.14
CA TYR A 541 -14.67 -22.56 -0.96
C TYR A 541 -14.16 -21.26 -0.33
N SER A 542 -14.97 -20.18 -0.39
CA SER A 542 -14.63 -18.89 0.22
C SER A 542 -14.19 -19.03 1.67
N LEU A 543 -13.03 -18.46 2.00
CA LEU A 543 -12.57 -18.37 3.38
C LEU A 543 -13.30 -17.24 4.13
N ILE A 544 -13.90 -17.59 5.27
CA ILE A 544 -14.62 -16.68 6.19
C ILE A 544 -13.99 -16.75 7.58
N LEU A 545 -14.26 -15.74 8.43
CA LEU A 545 -13.91 -15.76 9.84
C LEU A 545 -15.14 -16.18 10.66
N THR A 546 -15.04 -17.26 11.43
CA THR A 546 -16.11 -17.67 12.34
C THR A 546 -16.20 -16.75 13.56
N THR A 547 -17.29 -16.84 14.32
CA THR A 547 -17.43 -16.11 15.58
C THR A 547 -16.57 -16.66 16.72
N GLU A 548 -15.92 -17.81 16.55
CA GLU A 548 -14.82 -18.26 17.42
C GLU A 548 -13.45 -17.67 17.02
N GLY A 549 -13.37 -16.92 15.92
CA GLY A 549 -12.12 -16.33 15.42
C GLY A 549 -11.31 -17.23 14.48
N ALA A 550 -11.84 -18.38 14.04
CA ALA A 550 -11.15 -19.28 13.13
C ALA A 550 -11.40 -18.90 11.66
N CYS A 551 -10.35 -18.83 10.84
CA CYS A 551 -10.49 -18.67 9.39
C CYS A 551 -10.69 -20.04 8.71
N VAL A 552 -11.88 -20.27 8.14
CA VAL A 552 -12.29 -21.58 7.58
C VAL A 552 -13.04 -21.43 6.24
N PRO A 553 -13.04 -22.47 5.38
CA PRO A 553 -13.93 -22.55 4.22
C PRO A 553 -15.42 -22.51 4.61
N LEU A 554 -16.18 -21.63 3.96
CA LEU A 554 -17.61 -21.42 4.16
C LEU A 554 -18.45 -22.73 4.16
N PRO A 555 -18.22 -23.72 3.27
CA PRO A 555 -19.02 -24.96 3.25
C PRO A 555 -18.93 -25.82 4.52
N LEU A 556 -17.90 -25.65 5.35
CA LEU A 556 -17.77 -26.40 6.62
C LEU A 556 -18.69 -25.88 7.71
N VAL A 557 -19.12 -24.62 7.63
CA VAL A 557 -19.99 -23.96 8.62
C VAL A 557 -21.38 -23.63 8.07
N VAL A 558 -21.49 -23.45 6.75
CA VAL A 558 -22.73 -23.22 6.01
C VAL A 558 -22.69 -24.14 4.78
N PRO A 559 -22.94 -25.45 4.96
CA PRO A 559 -22.95 -26.38 3.84
C PRO A 559 -24.09 -26.06 2.84
N PRO A 560 -23.94 -26.44 1.57
CA PRO A 560 -25.04 -26.40 0.62
C PRO A 560 -26.25 -27.21 1.12
N PRO A 561 -27.50 -26.82 0.78
CA PRO A 561 -28.68 -27.58 1.19
C PRO A 561 -28.58 -29.06 0.78
N ASN A 562 -28.88 -29.95 1.73
CA ASN A 562 -28.80 -31.40 1.60
C ASN A 562 -27.40 -31.99 1.32
N ALA A 563 -26.32 -31.21 1.52
CA ALA A 563 -24.95 -31.71 1.46
C ALA A 563 -24.34 -31.83 2.86
N VAL A 564 -23.59 -32.91 3.10
CA VAL A 564 -22.67 -33.04 4.23
C VAL A 564 -21.28 -32.80 3.67
N ILE A 565 -20.59 -31.77 4.14
CA ILE A 565 -19.24 -31.41 3.71
C ILE A 565 -18.29 -31.60 4.88
N THR A 566 -17.24 -32.39 4.68
CA THR A 566 -16.17 -32.65 5.65
C THR A 566 -14.89 -31.91 5.23
N PRO A 567 -13.89 -31.78 6.12
CA PRO A 567 -12.58 -31.25 5.74
C PRO A 567 -11.88 -32.02 4.61
N ALA A 568 -12.24 -33.29 4.36
CA ALA A 568 -11.69 -34.09 3.27
C ALA A 568 -12.29 -33.73 1.88
N ASP A 569 -13.45 -33.07 1.85
CA ASP A 569 -14.11 -32.58 0.63
C ASP A 569 -13.61 -31.18 0.20
N ILE A 570 -12.73 -30.58 1.00
CA ILE A 570 -12.12 -29.28 0.73
C ILE A 570 -10.82 -29.48 -0.07
N PRO A 571 -10.59 -28.74 -1.18
CA PRO A 571 -9.33 -28.77 -1.89
C PRO A 571 -8.14 -28.41 -0.97
N SER A 572 -7.04 -29.14 -1.08
CA SER A 572 -5.84 -28.91 -0.26
C SER A 572 -5.00 -27.70 -0.70
N ASP A 573 -5.27 -27.19 -1.90
CA ASP A 573 -4.54 -26.18 -2.68
C ASP A 573 -5.26 -24.81 -2.71
N LEU A 574 -6.10 -24.52 -1.70
CA LEU A 574 -6.81 -23.23 -1.61
C LEU A 574 -5.87 -22.02 -1.46
N ASP A 575 -4.63 -22.21 -1.02
CA ASP A 575 -3.60 -21.17 -0.98
C ASP A 575 -3.22 -20.66 -2.38
N GLU A 576 -3.34 -21.50 -3.42
CA GLU A 576 -3.21 -21.04 -4.80
C GLU A 576 -4.23 -19.95 -5.14
N ILE A 577 -5.42 -19.95 -4.51
CA ILE A 577 -6.52 -19.02 -4.78
C ILE A 577 -6.52 -17.84 -3.81
N PHE A 578 -6.24 -18.09 -2.53
CA PHE A 578 -6.42 -17.13 -1.43
C PHE A 578 -5.10 -16.52 -0.97
N SER A 579 -4.42 -17.18 -0.04
CA SER A 579 -3.01 -16.99 0.33
C SER A 579 -2.57 -18.21 1.13
N PRO A 580 -1.27 -18.39 1.41
CA PRO A 580 -0.80 -19.32 2.44
C PRO A 580 -1.54 -19.07 3.76
N ARG A 581 -1.85 -20.14 4.51
CA ARG A 581 -2.64 -20.06 5.75
C ARG A 581 -1.93 -19.23 6.82
N LEU A 582 -2.40 -18.00 7.01
CA LEU A 582 -1.95 -17.12 8.10
C LEU A 582 -2.48 -17.60 9.46
N PRO A 583 -1.84 -17.23 10.59
CA PRO A 583 -2.38 -17.45 11.93
C PRO A 583 -3.74 -16.75 12.13
N ASP A 584 -4.65 -17.39 12.88
CA ASP A 584 -5.99 -16.82 13.16
C ASP A 584 -5.95 -15.47 13.88
N GLU A 585 -4.96 -15.25 14.75
CA GLU A 585 -4.73 -13.97 15.43
C GLU A 585 -4.51 -12.82 14.43
N LEU A 586 -3.87 -13.08 13.28
CA LEU A 586 -3.66 -12.07 12.24
C LEU A 586 -4.94 -11.78 11.43
N TYR A 587 -5.75 -12.81 11.13
CA TYR A 587 -7.08 -12.61 10.56
C TYR A 587 -8.01 -11.82 11.49
N PHE A 588 -7.91 -12.07 12.80
CA PHE A 588 -8.63 -11.31 13.82
C PHE A 588 -8.19 -9.83 13.85
N PHE A 589 -6.88 -9.54 13.78
CA PHE A 589 -6.38 -8.16 13.70
C PHE A 589 -6.82 -7.42 12.43
N ILE A 590 -6.88 -8.09 11.28
CA ILE A 590 -7.50 -7.54 10.06
C ILE A 590 -8.99 -7.27 10.31
N CYS A 591 -9.73 -8.24 10.82
CA CYS A 591 -11.16 -8.15 11.13
C CYS A 591 -11.52 -6.93 12.01
N ARG A 592 -10.68 -6.64 13.02
CA ARG A 592 -10.84 -5.47 13.91
C ARG A 592 -10.38 -4.14 13.30
N GLY A 593 -9.80 -4.13 12.09
CA GLY A 593 -9.30 -2.91 11.42
C GLY A 593 -8.00 -2.37 12.01
N MET A 594 -7.19 -3.24 12.63
CA MET A 594 -5.94 -2.87 13.30
C MET A 594 -4.75 -2.72 12.33
N VAL A 595 -4.83 -3.39 11.18
CA VAL A 595 -3.84 -3.41 10.09
C VAL A 595 -4.56 -3.44 8.75
N ALA A 596 -4.04 -2.71 7.75
CA ALA A 596 -4.59 -2.77 6.40
C ALA A 596 -4.41 -4.17 5.77
N ALA A 597 -5.49 -4.69 5.20
CA ALA A 597 -5.47 -5.99 4.53
C ALA A 597 -4.51 -6.03 3.32
N ASN A 598 -4.36 -4.94 2.57
CA ASN A 598 -3.40 -4.88 1.46
C ASN A 598 -1.94 -5.10 1.93
N LEU A 599 -1.55 -4.55 3.09
CA LEU A 599 -0.20 -4.71 3.63
C LEU A 599 0.10 -6.18 3.97
N VAL A 600 -0.84 -6.86 4.65
CA VAL A 600 -0.73 -8.29 4.92
C VAL A 600 -0.82 -9.10 3.62
N GLY A 601 -1.62 -8.66 2.65
CA GLY A 601 -1.75 -9.24 1.32
C GLY A 601 -0.42 -9.31 0.59
N TYR A 602 0.32 -8.20 0.49
CA TYR A 602 1.66 -8.18 -0.14
C TYR A 602 2.61 -9.19 0.51
N LEU A 603 2.66 -9.21 1.85
CA LEU A 603 3.48 -10.16 2.61
C LEU A 603 3.09 -11.62 2.36
N ALA A 604 1.79 -11.91 2.28
CA ALA A 604 1.25 -13.26 2.13
C ALA A 604 1.38 -13.81 0.69
N THR A 605 1.16 -12.98 -0.34
CA THR A 605 1.22 -13.40 -1.74
C THR A 605 2.63 -13.36 -2.34
N GLY A 606 3.55 -12.57 -1.75
CA GLY A 606 4.86 -12.31 -2.37
C GLY A 606 4.80 -11.29 -3.51
N VAL A 607 3.69 -10.56 -3.67
CA VAL A 607 3.44 -9.70 -4.84
C VAL A 607 2.97 -8.31 -4.42
N ILE A 608 3.69 -7.29 -4.88
CA ILE A 608 3.32 -5.88 -4.79
C ILE A 608 2.75 -5.44 -6.14
N ASP A 609 1.54 -4.92 -6.15
CA ASP A 609 0.90 -4.31 -7.33
C ASP A 609 0.93 -2.78 -7.17
N GLU A 610 1.93 -2.13 -7.79
CA GLU A 610 2.08 -0.68 -7.77
C GLU A 610 1.25 -0.02 -8.87
N ARG A 611 0.19 0.64 -8.41
CA ARG A 611 -0.85 1.20 -9.27
C ARG A 611 -0.48 2.59 -9.77
N GLN A 612 -1.06 2.92 -10.91
CA GLN A 612 -0.89 4.21 -11.54
C GLN A 612 -1.46 5.36 -10.68
N PRO A 613 -0.71 6.47 -10.49
CA PRO A 613 -1.20 7.68 -9.84
C PRO A 613 -2.19 8.46 -10.71
N LEU A 614 -2.76 9.52 -10.12
CA LEU A 614 -3.58 10.49 -10.85
C LEU A 614 -2.73 11.21 -11.92
N ALA A 615 -1.56 11.73 -11.54
CA ALA A 615 -0.55 12.29 -12.45
C ALA A 615 0.80 11.57 -12.31
N ASP A 616 1.52 11.41 -13.41
CA ASP A 616 2.72 10.57 -13.53
C ASP A 616 3.90 11.41 -14.07
N SER A 617 5.12 11.08 -13.65
CA SER A 617 6.36 11.70 -14.14
C SER A 617 7.53 10.70 -14.12
N PRO A 618 8.59 10.89 -14.92
CA PRO A 618 9.77 10.03 -14.89
C PRO A 618 10.42 9.94 -13.49
N GLU A 619 10.41 11.04 -12.74
CA GLU A 619 10.90 11.11 -11.36
C GLU A 619 10.00 10.32 -10.41
N TYR A 620 8.68 10.38 -10.56
CA TYR A 620 7.74 9.63 -9.73
C TYR A 620 7.91 8.11 -9.93
N ARG A 621 8.14 7.66 -11.17
CA ARG A 621 8.40 6.24 -11.46
C ARG A 621 9.68 5.74 -10.76
N ARG A 622 10.76 6.53 -10.81
CA ARG A 622 12.00 6.24 -10.07
C ARG A 622 11.78 6.26 -8.57
N PHE A 623 11.08 7.27 -8.05
CA PHE A 623 10.76 7.38 -6.63
C PHE A 623 9.97 6.17 -6.11
N ILE A 624 8.93 5.73 -6.81
CA ILE A 624 8.17 4.54 -6.41
C ILE A 624 9.05 3.30 -6.39
N LYS A 625 9.84 3.09 -7.46
CA LYS A 625 10.74 1.96 -7.55
C LYS A 625 11.83 2.02 -6.48
N ASP A 626 12.70 3.00 -6.56
CA ASP A 626 14.00 3.07 -5.89
C ASP A 626 13.88 3.49 -4.41
N ILE A 627 12.81 4.22 -4.03
CA ILE A 627 12.60 4.72 -2.66
C ILE A 627 11.50 3.94 -1.94
N ILE A 628 10.29 3.88 -2.51
CA ILE A 628 9.10 3.29 -1.85
C ILE A 628 9.10 1.77 -1.88
N THR A 629 9.56 1.14 -2.95
CA THR A 629 9.39 -0.31 -3.15
C THR A 629 10.66 -1.09 -2.85
N GLU A 630 11.78 -0.72 -3.49
CA GLU A 630 13.09 -1.38 -3.40
C GLU A 630 14.06 -0.70 -2.42
N GLY A 631 13.72 0.51 -1.94
CA GLY A 631 14.53 1.25 -0.97
C GLY A 631 14.24 0.90 0.49
N ALA A 632 15.10 1.37 1.41
CA ALA A 632 14.93 1.21 2.87
C ALA A 632 13.72 1.96 3.46
N THR A 633 12.82 2.51 2.63
CA THR A 633 11.53 3.07 3.03
C THR A 633 10.37 2.09 2.80
N SER A 634 10.66 0.95 2.17
CA SER A 634 9.70 -0.12 1.91
C SER A 634 8.99 -0.58 3.18
N PRO A 635 7.64 -0.65 3.19
CA PRO A 635 6.89 -1.13 4.34
C PRO A 635 7.08 -2.63 4.59
N LEU A 636 7.76 -3.34 3.69
CA LEU A 636 8.03 -4.78 3.76
C LEU A 636 9.35 -5.08 4.49
N ALA A 637 9.48 -4.55 5.70
CA ALA A 637 10.55 -4.92 6.61
C ALA A 637 10.39 -6.40 7.03
N HIS A 638 11.05 -7.29 6.30
CA HIS A 638 11.22 -8.73 6.59
C HIS A 638 10.04 -9.71 6.29
N PRO A 639 9.60 -9.87 5.03
CA PRO A 639 8.92 -11.10 4.59
C PRO A 639 9.88 -12.29 4.53
N THR A 640 9.42 -13.48 4.94
CA THR A 640 10.13 -14.76 4.75
C THR A 640 10.07 -15.28 3.31
N ASN A 641 9.16 -14.74 2.50
CA ASN A 641 8.96 -15.11 1.11
C ASN A 641 9.61 -14.06 0.18
N PRO A 642 10.19 -14.47 -0.96
CA PRO A 642 10.57 -13.54 -2.02
C PRO A 642 9.39 -12.65 -2.41
N GLN A 643 9.65 -11.35 -2.49
CA GLN A 643 8.70 -10.33 -2.93
C GLN A 643 9.08 -9.90 -4.33
N SER A 644 8.07 -9.67 -5.15
CA SER A 644 8.23 -9.07 -6.46
C SER A 644 7.24 -7.95 -6.67
N ALA A 645 7.72 -6.86 -7.26
CA ALA A 645 6.92 -5.71 -7.62
C ALA A 645 6.50 -5.75 -9.10
N HIS A 646 5.24 -5.46 -9.35
CA HIS A 646 4.71 -5.10 -10.65
C HIS A 646 4.44 -3.61 -10.66
N TYR A 647 5.10 -2.90 -11.56
CA TYR A 647 4.91 -1.47 -11.73
C TYR A 647 3.97 -1.21 -12.91
N TYR A 648 3.03 -0.26 -12.78
CA TYR A 648 2.16 0.16 -13.88
C TYR A 648 2.91 0.68 -15.14
N PHE A 649 4.22 0.96 -15.01
CA PHE A 649 5.13 1.39 -16.06
C PHE A 649 6.12 0.29 -16.51
N ASP A 650 5.94 -0.96 -16.08
CA ASP A 650 6.76 -2.08 -16.52
C ASP A 650 6.65 -2.28 -18.05
N PRO A 651 7.77 -2.42 -18.78
CA PRO A 651 7.75 -2.66 -20.21
C PRO A 651 7.21 -4.07 -20.53
N ALA A 652 6.71 -4.28 -21.75
CA ALA A 652 6.20 -5.58 -22.19
C ALA A 652 7.21 -6.76 -22.08
N PHE A 653 8.50 -6.46 -22.04
CA PHE A 653 9.58 -7.44 -21.85
C PHE A 653 9.96 -7.70 -20.38
N ALA A 654 9.28 -7.10 -19.40
CA ALA A 654 9.54 -7.32 -17.98
C ALA A 654 9.36 -8.81 -17.57
N PRO A 655 10.03 -9.26 -16.48
CA PRO A 655 9.89 -10.62 -15.98
C PRO A 655 8.43 -10.98 -15.65
N VAL A 656 8.02 -12.24 -15.88
CA VAL A 656 6.64 -12.69 -15.55
C VAL A 656 6.35 -12.50 -14.08
N MET A 657 7.33 -12.74 -13.22
CA MET A 657 7.18 -12.68 -11.77
C MET A 657 7.30 -11.26 -11.20
N GLY A 658 7.51 -10.24 -12.04
CA GLY A 658 7.80 -8.87 -11.59
C GLY A 658 9.28 -8.62 -11.31
N THR A 659 9.61 -7.42 -10.85
CA THR A 659 10.95 -7.04 -10.41
C THR A 659 11.17 -7.57 -8.99
N ALA A 660 12.21 -8.37 -8.77
CA ALA A 660 12.51 -8.91 -7.45
C ALA A 660 12.91 -7.77 -6.49
N VAL A 661 12.22 -7.67 -5.35
CA VAL A 661 12.47 -6.63 -4.35
C VAL A 661 13.60 -7.07 -3.42
N PRO A 662 14.63 -6.25 -3.16
CA PRO A 662 15.75 -6.59 -2.29
C PRO A 662 15.33 -6.58 -0.81
N ILE A 663 14.94 -7.75 -0.28
CA ILE A 663 14.45 -7.92 1.10
C ILE A 663 15.58 -8.04 2.13
N THR A 664 16.78 -8.44 1.70
CA THR A 664 17.91 -8.76 2.58
C THR A 664 18.82 -7.57 2.84
N ASP A 665 18.26 -6.36 2.94
CA ASP A 665 19.02 -5.17 3.32
C ASP A 665 19.50 -5.29 4.78
N PRO A 666 20.82 -5.35 5.04
CA PRO A 666 21.34 -5.57 6.40
C PRO A 666 21.00 -4.42 7.36
N LEU A 667 20.83 -3.21 6.84
CA LEU A 667 20.42 -2.04 7.63
C LEU A 667 18.99 -2.24 8.15
N THR A 668 18.05 -2.58 7.27
CA THR A 668 16.65 -2.89 7.61
C THR A 668 16.57 -4.03 8.64
N GLN A 669 17.36 -5.11 8.47
CA GLN A 669 17.41 -6.20 9.45
C GLN A 669 17.89 -5.72 10.83
N SER A 670 19.00 -4.97 10.90
CA SER A 670 19.52 -4.42 12.15
C SER A 670 18.52 -3.47 12.84
N LEU A 671 17.75 -2.71 12.07
CA LEU A 671 16.73 -1.78 12.59
C LEU A 671 15.50 -2.52 13.15
N VAL A 672 15.08 -3.63 12.52
CA VAL A 672 14.02 -4.51 13.05
C VAL A 672 14.47 -5.21 14.34
N GLU A 673 15.72 -5.69 14.40
CA GLU A 673 16.29 -6.27 15.64
C GLU A 673 16.33 -5.25 16.79
N LYS A 674 16.76 -4.01 16.50
CA LYS A 674 16.73 -2.91 17.48
C LYS A 674 15.34 -2.63 18.02
N CYS A 675 14.28 -2.73 17.20
CA CYS A 675 12.91 -2.51 17.66
C CYS A 675 12.46 -3.42 18.80
N ALA A 676 12.95 -4.66 18.86
CA ALA A 676 12.66 -5.58 19.97
C ALA A 676 13.25 -5.12 21.32
N THR A 677 14.22 -4.19 21.28
CA THR A 677 14.89 -3.62 22.46
C THR A 677 14.21 -2.36 22.99
N TRP A 678 13.31 -1.72 22.24
CA TRP A 678 12.60 -0.49 22.68
C TRP A 678 11.36 -0.83 23.50
N LYS A 679 11.29 -0.37 24.74
CA LYS A 679 10.11 -0.53 25.60
C LYS A 679 10.06 0.54 26.69
N VAL A 680 9.29 1.59 26.44
CA VAL A 680 9.21 2.77 27.31
C VAL A 680 7.96 2.70 28.20
N PRO A 681 8.09 2.75 29.54
CA PRO A 681 6.94 2.65 30.44
C PRO A 681 6.12 3.95 30.53
N HIS A 682 4.82 3.81 30.83
CA HIS A 682 3.86 4.92 30.88
C HIS A 682 4.21 6.10 31.81
N HIS A 683 5.03 5.93 32.85
CA HIS A 683 5.41 7.05 33.73
C HIS A 683 6.33 8.08 33.05
N VAL A 684 7.08 7.67 32.01
CA VAL A 684 7.94 8.56 31.20
C VAL A 684 7.09 9.38 30.20
N LEU A 685 5.89 8.90 29.85
CA LEU A 685 5.05 9.49 28.80
C LEU A 685 4.29 10.76 29.21
N GLY A 686 4.04 10.95 30.52
CA GLY A 686 3.05 11.91 31.00
C GLY A 686 3.32 13.36 30.57
N ASP A 687 4.58 13.75 30.45
CA ASP A 687 4.97 15.10 30.03
C ASP A 687 5.11 15.25 28.51
N GLU A 688 5.49 14.18 27.83
CA GLU A 688 5.75 14.19 26.39
C GLU A 688 4.45 14.13 25.56
N LEU A 689 3.50 13.27 25.93
CA LEU A 689 2.16 13.20 25.33
C LEU A 689 1.39 14.54 25.45
N ARG A 690 1.75 15.39 26.42
CA ARG A 690 1.19 16.73 26.60
C ARG A 690 1.85 17.80 25.73
N ARG A 691 3.05 17.54 25.19
CA ARG A 691 3.84 18.48 24.38
C ARG A 691 3.75 18.20 22.88
N GLN A 692 3.87 16.93 22.47
CA GLN A 692 3.99 16.57 21.05
C GLN A 692 3.24 15.27 20.71
N SER A 693 2.48 15.27 19.62
CA SER A 693 1.76 14.08 19.13
C SER A 693 2.66 12.92 18.71
N LEU A 694 3.90 13.22 18.29
CA LEU A 694 4.90 12.20 17.90
C LEU A 694 5.95 11.90 18.99
N CYS A 695 5.81 12.53 20.16
CA CYS A 695 6.64 12.30 21.35
C CYS A 695 8.17 12.35 21.12
N ILE A 696 8.68 13.33 20.35
CA ILE A 696 10.07 13.32 19.89
C ILE A 696 11.04 13.80 20.99
N GLY A 697 10.58 14.61 21.95
CA GLY A 697 11.42 15.22 22.99
C GLY A 697 12.11 14.22 23.92
N THR A 698 11.55 13.02 24.12
CA THR A 698 12.20 11.94 24.89
C THR A 698 13.41 11.34 24.19
N LEU A 699 13.60 11.62 22.89
CA LEU A 699 14.75 11.17 22.10
C LEU A 699 15.89 12.20 22.06
N GLU A 700 15.75 13.33 22.77
CA GLU A 700 16.73 14.44 22.76
C GLU A 700 17.98 14.16 23.61
N LYS A 701 17.84 13.48 24.76
CA LYS A 701 18.91 13.32 25.75
C LYS A 701 19.34 11.86 25.88
N ASP A 702 20.65 11.60 25.92
CA ASP A 702 21.19 10.24 26.18
C ASP A 702 20.64 9.63 27.47
N GLU A 703 20.39 10.47 28.48
CA GLU A 703 19.73 10.07 29.74
C GLU A 703 18.31 9.55 29.51
N THR A 704 17.48 10.24 28.71
CA THR A 704 16.09 9.78 28.44
C THR A 704 16.07 8.55 27.55
N ILE A 705 17.07 8.39 26.68
CA ILE A 705 17.28 7.21 25.81
C ILE A 705 17.73 5.98 26.62
N ALA A 706 18.37 6.15 27.78
CA ALA A 706 18.67 5.03 28.66
C ALA A 706 17.38 4.38 29.22
N TYR A 707 16.37 5.18 29.56
CA TYR A 707 15.07 4.71 30.09
C TYR A 707 14.13 4.13 29.02
N THR A 708 14.44 4.26 27.72
CA THR A 708 13.58 3.75 26.63
C THR A 708 13.90 2.31 26.24
N LYS A 709 14.97 1.71 26.78
CA LYS A 709 15.43 0.36 26.48
C LYS A 709 14.83 -0.67 27.44
N LYS A 710 14.46 -1.82 26.90
CA LYS A 710 13.78 -2.94 27.56
C LYS A 710 14.67 -3.57 28.63
N GLU A 711 14.33 -3.32 29.90
CA GLU A 711 14.89 -4.08 31.03
C GLU A 711 14.54 -5.57 30.90
N LYS A 712 15.42 -6.45 31.43
CA LYS A 712 15.23 -7.91 31.40
C LYS A 712 13.94 -8.40 32.08
N ALA A 713 13.28 -7.56 32.88
CA ALA A 713 12.01 -7.87 33.58
C ALA A 713 10.88 -6.86 33.24
N ALA A 714 10.97 -6.13 32.12
CA ALA A 714 10.02 -5.06 31.79
C ALA A 714 8.57 -5.55 31.59
N LYS A 715 7.66 -5.10 32.47
CA LYS A 715 6.20 -5.35 32.43
C LYS A 715 5.60 -5.16 31.04
N ILE A 716 4.65 -6.02 30.65
CA ILE A 716 3.91 -5.92 29.38
C ILE A 716 3.21 -4.56 29.27
N LEU A 717 3.20 -3.95 28.07
CA LEU A 717 2.51 -2.68 27.83
C LEU A 717 0.99 -2.89 27.88
N GLU A 718 0.29 -2.10 28.68
CA GLU A 718 -1.14 -2.31 28.96
C GLU A 718 -2.00 -1.15 28.45
N LYS A 719 -1.55 0.09 28.61
CA LYS A 719 -2.36 1.27 28.28
C LYS A 719 -2.29 1.58 26.78
N LYS A 720 -3.41 2.02 26.21
CA LYS A 720 -3.52 2.37 24.79
C LYS A 720 -2.48 3.41 24.36
N ASP A 721 -2.40 4.54 25.09
CA ASP A 721 -1.45 5.62 24.76
C ASP A 721 0.02 5.22 24.99
N GLU A 722 0.27 4.27 25.90
CA GLU A 722 1.60 3.67 26.11
C GLU A 722 2.02 2.81 24.92
N ILE A 723 1.12 2.00 24.38
CA ILE A 723 1.39 1.20 23.19
C ILE A 723 1.56 2.10 21.96
N VAL A 724 0.69 3.10 21.77
CA VAL A 724 0.76 4.07 20.65
C VAL A 724 2.10 4.80 20.63
N ALA A 725 2.58 5.31 21.75
CA ALA A 725 3.88 5.97 21.81
C ALA A 725 5.05 5.01 21.50
N ASN A 726 5.00 3.77 22.01
CA ASN A 726 5.98 2.74 21.67
C ASN A 726 5.97 2.36 20.17
N ILE A 727 4.80 2.39 19.50
CA ILE A 727 4.71 2.21 18.05
C ILE A 727 5.41 3.37 17.32
N ILE A 728 5.14 4.62 17.72
CA ILE A 728 5.72 5.82 17.09
C ILE A 728 7.24 5.87 17.29
N TRP A 729 7.75 5.56 18.48
CA TRP A 729 9.20 5.52 18.73
C TRP A 729 9.91 4.41 17.96
N ARG A 730 9.36 3.18 17.93
CA ARG A 730 9.90 2.11 17.07
C ARG A 730 9.89 2.53 15.59
N PHE A 731 8.84 3.22 15.13
CA PHE A 731 8.78 3.76 13.77
C PHE A 731 9.89 4.80 13.49
N LEU A 732 10.12 5.75 14.40
CA LEU A 732 11.19 6.75 14.25
C LEU A 732 12.59 6.10 14.26
N ASP A 733 12.79 5.04 15.05
CA ASP A 733 14.05 4.27 15.07
C ASP A 733 14.24 3.50 13.75
N VAL A 734 13.23 2.76 13.25
CA VAL A 734 13.30 2.07 11.93
C VAL A 734 13.56 3.03 10.78
N ARG A 735 12.98 4.23 10.81
CA ARG A 735 13.21 5.23 9.76
C ARG A 735 14.58 5.94 9.88
N GLY A 736 15.34 5.66 10.94
CA GLY A 736 16.66 6.23 11.19
C GLY A 736 16.62 7.69 11.61
N HIS A 737 15.63 8.10 12.41
CA HIS A 737 15.54 9.47 12.97
C HIS A 737 16.06 9.54 14.41
N HIS A 738 16.52 8.43 14.98
CA HIS A 738 17.14 8.44 16.29
C HIS A 738 18.60 8.92 16.22
N GLN A 739 18.90 10.05 16.86
CA GLN A 739 20.21 10.73 16.88
C GLN A 739 20.83 11.11 15.52
N THR A 740 20.08 11.03 14.42
CA THR A 740 20.57 11.43 13.09
C THR A 740 20.34 12.92 12.82
N VAL A 741 21.09 13.45 11.85
CA VAL A 741 20.95 14.80 11.26
C VAL A 741 19.47 15.12 10.98
N MET A 742 18.73 14.16 10.43
CA MET A 742 17.31 14.31 10.12
C MET A 742 16.40 14.34 11.35
N GLY A 743 16.70 13.54 12.38
CA GLY A 743 15.97 13.56 13.65
C GLY A 743 16.08 14.91 14.37
N LYS A 744 17.28 15.49 14.39
CA LYS A 744 17.54 16.81 14.97
C LYS A 744 16.79 17.92 14.23
N ALA A 745 16.85 17.94 12.91
CA ALA A 745 16.12 18.90 12.09
C ALA A 745 14.60 18.79 12.28
N PHE A 746 14.06 17.57 12.37
CA PHE A 746 12.65 17.33 12.64
C PHE A 746 12.22 17.85 14.02
N HIS A 747 13.02 17.58 15.06
CA HIS A 747 12.77 18.07 16.41
C HIS A 747 12.79 19.61 16.47
N ALA A 748 13.79 20.25 15.86
CA ALA A 748 13.91 21.71 15.81
C ALA A 748 12.68 22.37 15.13
N ALA A 749 12.26 21.83 13.99
CA ALA A 749 11.06 22.28 13.28
C ALA A 749 9.76 22.05 14.08
N CYS A 750 9.65 20.94 14.80
CA CYS A 750 8.48 20.67 15.67
C CYS A 750 8.42 21.63 16.88
N ASN A 751 9.57 22.10 17.38
CA ASN A 751 9.63 23.04 18.51
C ASN A 751 9.36 24.49 18.11
N SER A 752 9.60 24.89 16.85
CA SER A 752 9.21 26.21 16.33
C SER A 752 7.72 26.26 15.92
N ALA A 753 7.12 25.13 15.57
CA ALA A 753 5.71 25.04 15.16
C ALA A 753 4.72 25.14 16.33
N ARG A 754 3.60 25.83 16.12
CA ARG A 754 2.49 25.88 17.10
C ARG A 754 1.72 24.56 17.09
N VAL A 755 1.49 23.97 18.27
CA VAL A 755 0.72 22.72 18.44
C VAL A 755 -0.68 22.81 17.80
N THR A 756 -1.32 23.98 17.87
CA THR A 756 -2.65 24.24 17.28
C THR A 756 -2.69 24.17 15.76
N ASP A 757 -1.58 24.45 15.07
CA ASP A 757 -1.52 24.44 13.59
C ASP A 757 -1.41 23.01 13.02
N LYS A 758 -1.15 22.00 13.88
CA LYS A 758 -1.07 20.55 13.56
C LYS A 758 -0.06 20.21 12.46
N LEU A 759 1.13 20.79 12.53
CA LEU A 759 2.12 20.72 11.45
C LEU A 759 3.09 19.52 11.54
N GLN A 760 3.10 18.75 12.64
CA GLN A 760 4.09 17.67 12.83
C GLN A 760 4.08 16.61 11.73
N GLU A 761 2.91 16.16 11.28
CA GLU A 761 2.80 15.20 10.15
C GLU A 761 3.27 15.82 8.82
N PRO A 762 2.79 17.02 8.40
CA PRO A 762 3.33 17.75 7.24
C PRO A 762 4.85 17.97 7.27
N ILE A 763 5.43 18.35 8.42
CA ILE A 763 6.88 18.55 8.56
C ILE A 763 7.61 17.23 8.26
N TYR A 764 7.16 16.12 8.87
CA TYR A 764 7.79 14.81 8.65
C TYR A 764 7.70 14.38 7.19
N ILE A 765 6.54 14.57 6.55
CA ILE A 765 6.34 14.24 5.12
C ILE A 765 7.28 15.04 4.22
N ILE A 766 7.43 16.35 4.43
CA ILE A 766 8.34 17.18 3.64
C ILE A 766 9.80 16.77 3.86
N LEU A 767 10.20 16.45 5.09
CA LEU A 767 11.53 15.93 5.38
C LEU A 767 11.80 14.60 4.65
N GLU A 768 10.86 13.67 4.65
CA GLU A 768 11.01 12.41 3.91
C GLU A 768 11.11 12.60 2.39
N LEU A 769 10.35 13.55 1.83
CA LEU A 769 10.41 13.91 0.42
C LEU A 769 11.71 14.67 0.06
N LEU A 770 12.24 15.48 0.98
CA LEU A 770 13.56 16.11 0.86
C LEU A 770 14.68 15.06 0.83
N ARG A 771 14.65 14.09 1.76
CA ARG A 771 15.58 12.93 1.76
C ARG A 771 15.49 12.10 0.47
N ALA A 772 14.32 12.05 -0.15
CA ALA A 772 14.12 11.39 -1.44
C ALA A 772 14.50 12.26 -2.67
N GLY A 773 14.89 13.53 -2.48
CA GLY A 773 15.32 14.43 -3.54
C GLY A 773 14.20 14.96 -4.45
N VAL A 774 12.93 14.93 -4.01
CA VAL A 774 11.76 15.29 -4.85
C VAL A 774 11.09 16.62 -4.47
N VAL A 775 11.72 17.40 -3.58
CA VAL A 775 11.28 18.75 -3.17
C VAL A 775 12.29 19.78 -3.68
N HIS A 776 11.94 20.46 -4.78
CA HIS A 776 12.76 21.47 -5.45
C HIS A 776 11.88 22.46 -6.25
N GLY A 777 12.44 23.58 -6.69
CA GLY A 777 11.76 24.59 -7.54
C GLY A 777 11.71 24.24 -9.03
N HIS A 778 12.43 23.22 -9.48
CA HIS A 778 12.51 22.83 -10.90
C HIS A 778 11.29 22.04 -11.42
N ARG A 779 11.07 22.04 -12.74
CA ARG A 779 10.05 21.23 -13.43
C ARG A 779 10.37 19.73 -13.34
N PHE A 780 9.33 18.90 -13.17
CA PHE A 780 9.47 17.44 -13.33
C PHE A 780 9.61 17.08 -14.81
N GLY A 781 10.43 16.08 -15.14
CA GLY A 781 10.91 15.77 -16.48
C GLY A 781 12.15 16.57 -16.93
N GLY A 782 12.66 17.48 -16.08
CA GLY A 782 13.83 18.31 -16.36
C GLY A 782 13.55 19.58 -17.18
N PRO A 783 14.60 20.34 -17.56
CA PRO A 783 14.45 21.68 -18.17
C PRO A 783 13.67 21.69 -19.51
N ASN A 784 13.77 20.60 -20.28
CA ASN A 784 13.13 20.45 -21.58
C ASN A 784 11.71 19.86 -21.49
N ALA A 785 11.19 19.62 -20.29
CA ALA A 785 9.82 19.14 -20.11
C ALA A 785 8.79 20.23 -20.47
N PRO A 786 7.61 19.85 -21.01
CA PRO A 786 6.52 20.79 -21.20
C PRO A 786 6.09 21.39 -19.86
N VAL A 787 5.75 22.69 -19.86
CA VAL A 787 5.18 23.37 -18.70
C VAL A 787 3.83 22.73 -18.37
N LEU A 788 3.66 22.22 -17.15
CA LEU A 788 2.37 21.72 -16.71
C LEU A 788 1.48 22.88 -16.23
N SER A 789 0.18 22.76 -16.48
CA SER A 789 -0.80 23.80 -16.17
C SER A 789 -0.97 24.06 -14.67
N GLY A 790 -1.31 25.31 -14.33
CA GLY A 790 -1.55 25.76 -12.95
C GLY A 790 -0.30 25.88 -12.07
N GLY A 791 0.87 26.14 -12.67
CA GLY A 791 2.01 26.71 -11.96
C GLY A 791 1.85 28.22 -11.68
N PRO A 792 2.90 28.88 -11.13
CA PRO A 792 2.97 30.34 -10.95
C PRO A 792 2.71 31.10 -12.25
N SER A 793 2.22 32.34 -12.16
CA SER A 793 1.79 33.10 -13.36
C SER A 793 2.44 34.48 -13.53
N PHE A 794 3.18 34.97 -12.54
CA PHE A 794 3.84 36.28 -12.56
C PHE A 794 5.32 36.17 -12.11
N GLY A 795 6.08 37.24 -12.36
CA GLY A 795 7.51 37.31 -12.05
C GLY A 795 8.40 36.61 -13.08
N THR A 796 9.71 36.77 -12.88
CA THR A 796 10.79 36.11 -13.63
C THR A 796 10.80 34.59 -13.43
N ASP A 797 11.51 33.85 -14.28
CA ASP A 797 11.69 32.38 -14.14
C ASP A 797 12.21 31.97 -12.75
N GLU A 798 13.01 32.83 -12.10
CA GLU A 798 13.55 32.61 -10.76
C GLU A 798 12.49 32.79 -9.66
N GLU A 799 11.67 33.84 -9.75
CA GLU A 799 10.56 34.09 -8.83
C GLU A 799 9.46 33.03 -8.99
N GLN A 800 9.19 32.58 -10.22
CA GLN A 800 8.32 31.45 -10.48
C GLN A 800 8.88 30.15 -9.88
N SER A 801 10.19 29.91 -9.98
CA SER A 801 10.84 28.74 -9.34
C SER A 801 10.71 28.77 -7.80
N ASN A 802 10.88 29.95 -7.19
CA ASN A 802 10.67 30.16 -5.75
C ASN A 802 9.20 29.91 -5.36
N THR A 803 8.26 30.49 -6.11
CA THR A 803 6.81 30.29 -5.90
C THR A 803 6.44 28.82 -6.01
N LEU A 804 6.93 28.10 -7.02
CA LEU A 804 6.65 26.68 -7.23
C LEU A 804 7.19 25.79 -6.09
N LEU A 805 8.37 26.12 -5.54
CA LEU A 805 8.91 25.46 -4.35
C LEU A 805 7.98 25.67 -3.14
N ILE A 806 7.56 26.91 -2.89
CA ILE A 806 6.63 27.25 -1.80
C ILE A 806 5.30 26.51 -1.98
N MET A 807 4.71 26.54 -3.18
CA MET A 807 3.47 25.81 -3.48
C MET A 807 3.58 24.32 -3.17
N ARG A 808 4.69 23.67 -3.58
CA ARG A 808 4.92 22.24 -3.32
C ARG A 808 5.07 21.95 -1.84
N VAL A 809 5.88 22.72 -1.10
CA VAL A 809 6.01 22.56 0.35
C VAL A 809 4.65 22.69 1.03
N LEU A 810 3.91 23.77 0.77
CA LEU A 810 2.63 24.03 1.42
C LEU A 810 1.53 23.01 1.04
N SER A 811 1.61 22.36 -0.12
CA SER A 811 0.72 21.24 -0.50
C SER A 811 0.81 20.01 0.40
N ALA A 812 1.78 19.91 1.33
CA ALA A 812 1.77 18.88 2.38
C ALA A 812 0.77 19.15 3.52
N ILE A 813 0.13 20.33 3.56
CA ILE A 813 -0.93 20.64 4.53
C ILE A 813 -2.31 20.27 3.96
N PRO A 814 -3.18 19.55 4.70
CA PRO A 814 -4.56 19.31 4.27
C PRO A 814 -5.38 20.61 4.31
N LEU A 815 -6.06 20.92 3.19
CA LEU A 815 -7.05 22.00 3.09
C LEU A 815 -8.46 21.40 2.87
N ASN A 816 -9.35 21.59 3.85
CA ASN A 816 -10.67 20.94 3.88
C ASN A 816 -11.75 21.82 3.23
N PHE A 817 -12.00 21.64 1.93
CA PHE A 817 -13.11 22.28 1.21
C PHE A 817 -13.48 21.58 -0.11
N ARG A 818 -14.75 21.69 -0.53
CA ARG A 818 -15.17 21.21 -1.85
C ARG A 818 -14.55 22.11 -2.93
N TRP A 819 -13.70 21.51 -3.77
CA TRP A 819 -12.95 22.26 -4.78
C TRP A 819 -13.86 22.86 -5.86
N SER A 820 -13.67 24.16 -6.13
CA SER A 820 -14.37 24.92 -7.19
C SER A 820 -13.47 25.95 -7.90
N GLY A 821 -12.15 25.93 -7.65
CA GLY A 821 -11.18 26.91 -8.17
C GLY A 821 -10.29 26.39 -9.31
N PRO A 822 -9.18 27.08 -9.62
CA PRO A 822 -8.25 26.71 -10.68
C PRO A 822 -7.41 25.47 -10.34
N LEU A 823 -7.38 24.47 -11.22
CA LEU A 823 -6.63 23.24 -11.05
C LEU A 823 -5.13 23.43 -11.32
N SER A 824 -4.28 22.62 -10.68
CA SER A 824 -2.82 22.60 -10.88
C SER A 824 -2.32 21.18 -11.16
N ARG A 825 -1.86 20.98 -12.40
CA ARG A 825 -1.25 19.73 -12.87
C ARG A 825 0.16 19.55 -12.32
N GLU A 826 0.92 20.64 -12.17
CA GLU A 826 2.19 20.68 -11.43
C GLU A 826 2.04 20.09 -10.01
N LEU A 827 1.07 20.59 -9.25
CA LEU A 827 0.86 20.12 -7.88
C LEU A 827 0.24 18.73 -7.82
N LEU A 828 -0.51 18.28 -8.83
CA LEU A 828 -1.02 16.91 -8.86
C LEU A 828 0.09 15.87 -9.08
N VAL A 829 1.14 16.22 -9.85
CA VAL A 829 2.36 15.41 -9.93
C VAL A 829 3.03 15.34 -8.55
N PHE A 830 3.22 16.48 -7.88
CA PHE A 830 3.79 16.49 -6.52
C PHE A 830 2.95 15.71 -5.48
N ASN A 831 1.62 15.82 -5.56
CA ASN A 831 0.66 15.11 -4.70
C ASN A 831 0.83 13.58 -4.78
N SER A 832 1.25 13.05 -5.93
CA SER A 832 1.50 11.62 -6.09
C SER A 832 2.66 11.14 -5.19
N PHE A 833 3.75 11.90 -5.10
CA PHE A 833 4.85 11.62 -4.16
C PHE A 833 4.35 11.70 -2.70
N VAL A 834 3.63 12.76 -2.35
CA VAL A 834 3.08 12.96 -1.00
C VAL A 834 2.18 11.79 -0.57
N LYS A 835 1.24 11.37 -1.43
CA LYS A 835 0.32 10.25 -1.17
C LYS A 835 1.08 8.94 -0.96
N SER A 836 2.03 8.62 -1.83
CA SER A 836 2.78 7.36 -1.75
C SER A 836 3.71 7.31 -0.52
N THR A 837 4.36 8.42 -0.16
CA THR A 837 5.09 8.55 1.11
C THR A 837 4.16 8.33 2.30
N THR A 838 3.03 9.05 2.36
CA THR A 838 2.06 8.97 3.47
C THR A 838 1.55 7.54 3.65
N LYS A 839 1.21 6.86 2.55
CA LYS A 839 0.79 5.44 2.53
C LYS A 839 1.89 4.50 3.03
N ALA A 840 3.14 4.67 2.58
CA ALA A 840 4.27 3.81 3.00
C ALA A 840 4.57 3.97 4.50
N LEU A 841 4.66 5.20 5.00
CA LEU A 841 4.87 5.49 6.42
C LEU A 841 3.72 4.94 7.28
N ARG A 842 2.47 5.07 6.80
CA ARG A 842 1.29 4.52 7.46
C ARG A 842 1.32 2.99 7.55
N HIS A 843 1.72 2.31 6.46
CA HIS A 843 1.88 0.86 6.46
C HIS A 843 2.96 0.39 7.43
N LEU A 844 4.10 1.10 7.52
CA LEU A 844 5.15 0.77 8.48
C LEU A 844 4.67 0.85 9.94
N LEU A 845 3.90 1.88 10.30
CA LEU A 845 3.28 1.98 11.63
C LEU A 845 2.31 0.84 11.94
N GLU A 846 1.50 0.42 10.96
CA GLU A 846 0.58 -0.70 11.11
C GLU A 846 1.29 -2.05 11.23
N ALA A 847 2.42 -2.25 10.51
CA ALA A 847 3.29 -3.40 10.71
C ALA A 847 3.89 -3.44 12.13
N ILE A 848 4.39 -2.31 12.63
CA ILE A 848 4.96 -2.19 13.98
C ILE A 848 3.90 -2.41 15.07
N ASN A 849 2.67 -1.94 14.84
CA ASN A 849 1.50 -2.18 15.72
C ASN A 849 1.20 -3.67 15.86
N VAL A 850 1.11 -4.41 14.75
CA VAL A 850 0.94 -5.87 14.74
C VAL A 850 2.13 -6.57 15.42
N HIS A 851 3.36 -6.16 15.10
CA HIS A 851 4.58 -6.72 15.68
C HIS A 851 4.62 -6.59 17.22
N ILE A 852 4.25 -5.44 17.80
CA ILE A 852 4.22 -5.25 19.26
C ILE A 852 3.29 -6.26 19.96
N LEU A 853 2.15 -6.59 19.36
CA LEU A 853 1.19 -7.54 19.93
C LEU A 853 1.61 -9.00 19.71
N LEU A 854 2.03 -9.36 18.50
CA LEU A 854 2.50 -10.72 18.19
C LEU A 854 3.78 -11.08 18.97
N SER A 855 4.72 -10.16 19.13
CA SER A 855 5.93 -10.37 19.93
C SER A 855 5.68 -10.38 21.46
N GLY A 856 4.43 -10.15 21.90
CA GLY A 856 4.05 -10.20 23.32
C GLY A 856 4.57 -9.02 24.15
N ASP A 857 5.02 -7.94 23.52
CA ASP A 857 5.46 -6.73 24.23
C ASP A 857 4.28 -5.98 24.86
N ALA A 858 3.09 -6.09 24.25
CA ALA A 858 1.83 -5.52 24.73
C ALA A 858 0.76 -6.59 25.01
N ARG A 859 -0.22 -6.25 25.87
CA ARG A 859 -1.35 -7.12 26.21
C ARG A 859 -2.19 -7.40 24.97
N ARG A 860 -2.24 -8.67 24.54
CA ARG A 860 -2.94 -9.13 23.33
C ARG A 860 -4.46 -9.01 23.37
N MET A 861 -5.09 -9.45 24.47
CA MET A 861 -6.56 -9.42 24.63
C MET A 861 -7.03 -8.01 25.02
N ARG A 862 -7.71 -7.33 24.10
CA ARG A 862 -8.15 -5.93 24.20
C ARG A 862 -9.50 -5.71 23.50
N ASP A 863 -10.14 -4.57 23.75
CA ASP A 863 -11.35 -4.14 23.03
C ASP A 863 -11.11 -2.90 22.14
N ASP A 864 -10.01 -2.18 22.38
CA ASP A 864 -9.65 -0.86 21.85
C ASP A 864 -8.71 -0.91 20.61
N TYR A 865 -8.66 -2.03 19.88
CA TYR A 865 -7.77 -2.21 18.71
C TYR A 865 -7.94 -1.11 17.64
N LEU A 866 -9.18 -0.70 17.35
CA LEU A 866 -9.45 0.38 16.41
C LEU A 866 -9.00 1.74 16.98
N ASP A 867 -9.09 1.93 18.29
CA ASP A 867 -8.65 3.18 18.94
C ASP A 867 -7.14 3.34 18.89
N MET A 868 -6.39 2.24 19.04
CA MET A 868 -4.95 2.23 18.79
C MET A 868 -4.65 2.62 17.34
N CYS A 869 -5.32 1.99 16.37
CA CYS A 869 -5.13 2.27 14.94
C CYS A 869 -5.45 3.73 14.55
N ILE A 870 -6.52 4.31 15.12
CA ILE A 870 -6.93 5.72 14.92
C ILE A 870 -6.10 6.70 15.77
N SER A 871 -5.27 6.24 16.70
CA SER A 871 -4.29 7.08 17.41
C SER A 871 -2.93 7.18 16.69
N LEU A 872 -2.66 6.37 15.66
CA LEU A 872 -1.43 6.44 14.86
C LEU A 872 -1.50 7.54 13.78
N PRO A 873 -0.40 8.22 13.43
CA PRO A 873 -0.37 9.29 12.42
C PRO A 873 -0.56 8.80 10.97
N PHE A 874 -0.49 9.72 10.01
CA PHE A 874 -0.56 9.51 8.56
C PHE A 874 -1.89 8.91 8.09
N GLN A 875 -3.01 9.46 8.59
CA GLN A 875 -4.37 9.00 8.29
C GLN A 875 -5.07 9.70 7.13
N VAL A 876 -4.54 10.83 6.65
CA VAL A 876 -5.26 11.74 5.74
C VAL A 876 -4.42 11.98 4.50
N ASP A 877 -4.96 11.60 3.33
CA ASP A 877 -4.41 12.06 2.04
C ASP A 877 -4.72 13.54 1.87
N VAL A 878 -3.69 14.34 1.58
CA VAL A 878 -3.85 15.76 1.25
C VAL A 878 -4.27 15.94 -0.22
N ASN A 879 -4.93 17.06 -0.51
CA ASN A 879 -5.21 17.52 -1.87
C ASN A 879 -4.19 18.59 -2.29
N THR A 880 -4.20 19.00 -3.56
CA THR A 880 -3.35 20.07 -4.09
C THR A 880 -3.69 21.46 -3.55
N GLY A 881 -4.80 21.59 -2.81
CA GLY A 881 -5.48 22.86 -2.64
C GLY A 881 -4.75 23.91 -1.82
N PHE A 882 -3.92 23.50 -0.86
CA PHE A 882 -3.16 24.45 -0.04
C PHE A 882 -2.06 25.15 -0.85
N GLY A 883 -1.36 24.42 -1.73
CA GLY A 883 -0.40 25.01 -2.65
C GLY A 883 -1.06 25.98 -3.63
N ILE A 884 -2.29 25.71 -4.06
CA ILE A 884 -3.07 26.61 -4.92
C ILE A 884 -3.52 27.86 -4.14
N LEU A 885 -3.96 27.73 -2.88
CA LEU A 885 -4.28 28.85 -1.99
C LEU A 885 -3.09 29.82 -1.85
N ALA A 886 -1.89 29.27 -1.59
CA ALA A 886 -0.66 30.05 -1.51
C ALA A 886 -0.30 30.74 -2.84
N LYS A 887 -0.41 30.01 -3.97
CA LYS A 887 -0.24 30.55 -5.32
C LYS A 887 -1.17 31.73 -5.58
N THR A 888 -2.45 31.61 -5.24
CA THR A 888 -3.44 32.66 -5.43
C THR A 888 -3.10 33.92 -4.63
N TYR A 889 -2.65 33.79 -3.38
CA TYR A 889 -2.19 34.95 -2.61
C TYR A 889 -0.97 35.63 -3.25
N LEU A 890 0.09 34.84 -3.56
CA LEU A 890 1.36 35.38 -4.05
C LEU A 890 1.19 36.06 -5.42
N ASP A 891 0.47 35.42 -6.35
CA ASP A 891 0.16 36.01 -7.66
C ASP A 891 -0.68 37.28 -7.53
N ALA A 892 -1.69 37.30 -6.64
CA ALA A 892 -2.55 38.46 -6.45
C ALA A 892 -1.80 39.65 -5.82
N ALA A 893 -0.86 39.40 -4.91
CA ALA A 893 -0.02 40.45 -4.31
C ALA A 893 0.85 41.13 -5.39
N THR A 894 1.54 40.34 -6.23
CA THR A 894 2.31 40.87 -7.38
C THR A 894 1.42 41.60 -8.38
N PHE A 895 0.26 41.01 -8.73
CA PHE A 895 -0.68 41.60 -9.68
C PHE A 895 -1.25 42.95 -9.22
N HIS A 896 -1.62 43.08 -7.95
CA HIS A 896 -2.19 44.32 -7.40
C HIS A 896 -1.14 45.43 -7.22
N TYR A 897 0.14 45.09 -7.04
CA TYR A 897 1.22 46.07 -6.99
C TYR A 897 1.70 46.49 -8.40
N GLY A 898 1.77 45.53 -9.34
CA GLY A 898 2.13 45.77 -10.74
C GLY A 898 3.63 45.72 -11.06
N ASP A 899 4.48 45.43 -10.08
CA ASP A 899 5.93 45.28 -10.19
C ASP A 899 6.45 44.22 -9.18
N THR A 900 7.76 43.97 -9.11
CA THR A 900 8.35 43.06 -8.11
C THR A 900 8.35 43.69 -6.71
N ILE A 901 7.80 42.96 -5.73
CA ILE A 901 7.85 43.33 -4.32
C ILE A 901 9.20 42.91 -3.73
N THR A 902 9.96 43.86 -3.18
CA THR A 902 11.31 43.69 -2.61
C THR A 902 11.34 44.16 -1.16
N ALA A 903 12.41 43.83 -0.42
CA ALA A 903 12.59 44.33 0.95
C ALA A 903 12.59 45.87 1.06
N GLU A 904 12.97 46.57 -0.02
CA GLU A 904 13.02 48.04 -0.06
C GLU A 904 11.62 48.66 -0.21
N ASN A 905 10.74 48.06 -1.02
CA ASN A 905 9.38 48.57 -1.26
C ASN A 905 8.29 47.90 -0.41
N ALA A 906 8.57 46.77 0.27
CA ALA A 906 7.60 45.99 1.04
C ALA A 906 6.81 46.76 2.12
N GLN A 907 7.31 47.92 2.53
CA GLN A 907 6.73 48.78 3.56
C GLN A 907 6.05 50.05 3.01
N THR A 908 6.00 50.28 1.69
CA THR A 908 5.21 51.39 1.16
C THR A 908 3.71 51.11 1.28
N ASP A 909 2.90 52.16 1.28
CA ASP A 909 1.46 52.03 1.45
C ASP A 909 0.79 51.37 0.23
N GLU A 910 1.38 51.49 -0.96
CA GLU A 910 0.95 50.80 -2.18
C GLU A 910 1.11 49.28 -2.04
N VAL A 911 2.28 48.81 -1.58
CA VAL A 911 2.52 47.36 -1.39
C VAL A 911 1.64 46.79 -0.27
N LYS A 912 1.47 47.53 0.84
CA LYS A 912 0.56 47.13 1.92
C LYS A 912 -0.89 47.02 1.42
N GLN A 913 -1.34 47.97 0.60
CA GLN A 913 -2.67 47.95 0.02
C GLN A 913 -2.83 46.81 -1.01
N ALA A 914 -1.78 46.48 -1.79
CA ALA A 914 -1.77 45.35 -2.70
C ALA A 914 -1.88 44.00 -1.97
N LYS A 915 -1.11 43.79 -0.89
CA LYS A 915 -1.21 42.61 -0.02
C LYS A 915 -2.58 42.44 0.62
N LYS A 916 -3.17 43.55 1.09
CA LYS A 916 -4.53 43.57 1.63
C LYS A 916 -5.56 43.18 0.57
N ALA A 917 -5.47 43.74 -0.65
CA ALA A 917 -6.33 43.36 -1.77
C ALA A 917 -6.15 41.88 -2.16
N ALA A 918 -4.93 41.34 -2.09
CA ALA A 918 -4.67 39.92 -2.32
C ALA A 918 -5.34 39.00 -1.26
N LEU A 919 -5.35 39.39 0.02
CA LEU A 919 -6.10 38.68 1.06
C LEU A 919 -7.62 38.75 0.83
N GLU A 920 -8.15 39.92 0.46
CA GLU A 920 -9.57 40.11 0.12
C GLU A 920 -9.97 39.25 -1.11
N PHE A 921 -9.09 39.14 -2.11
CA PHE A 921 -9.29 38.27 -3.26
C PHE A 921 -9.27 36.78 -2.88
N VAL A 922 -8.37 36.36 -1.99
CA VAL A 922 -8.32 34.98 -1.47
C VAL A 922 -9.60 34.62 -0.70
N ASP A 923 -10.14 35.53 0.12
CA ASP A 923 -11.40 35.32 0.84
C ASP A 923 -12.58 35.13 -0.13
N GLN A 924 -12.62 35.92 -1.21
CA GLN A 924 -13.63 35.81 -2.27
C GLN A 924 -13.47 34.56 -3.15
N ALA A 925 -12.22 34.13 -3.43
CA ALA A 925 -11.94 32.99 -4.29
C ALA A 925 -12.15 31.63 -3.59
N PHE A 926 -11.94 31.56 -2.27
CA PHE A 926 -11.98 30.32 -1.49
C PHE A 926 -13.15 30.26 -0.50
N THR A 927 -14.36 30.65 -0.94
CA THR A 927 -15.60 30.66 -0.12
C THR A 927 -15.93 29.33 0.60
N GLY A 928 -15.44 28.20 0.10
CA GLY A 928 -15.59 26.89 0.74
C GLY A 928 -14.58 26.59 1.86
N VAL A 929 -13.52 27.39 2.00
CA VAL A 929 -12.49 27.28 3.05
C VAL A 929 -12.92 28.14 4.24
N LYS A 930 -12.85 27.60 5.45
CA LYS A 930 -13.11 28.37 6.66
C LYS A 930 -11.93 29.29 6.96
N ALA A 931 -12.17 30.60 6.93
CA ALA A 931 -11.17 31.64 7.18
C ALA A 931 -9.90 31.53 6.29
N PRO A 932 -10.03 31.69 4.96
CA PRO A 932 -8.96 31.49 3.98
C PRO A 932 -7.68 32.30 4.29
N THR A 933 -7.83 33.53 4.77
CA THR A 933 -6.72 34.42 5.16
C THR A 933 -5.87 33.86 6.29
N HIS A 934 -6.49 33.27 7.31
CA HIS A 934 -5.78 32.60 8.41
C HIS A 934 -5.08 31.30 7.96
N GLU A 935 -5.60 30.62 6.93
CA GLU A 935 -4.91 29.47 6.32
C GLU A 935 -3.68 29.93 5.52
N VAL A 936 -3.71 31.08 4.84
CA VAL A 936 -2.49 31.67 4.22
C VAL A 936 -1.39 31.91 5.25
N GLU A 937 -1.71 32.56 6.39
CA GLU A 937 -0.76 32.73 7.48
C GLU A 937 -0.25 31.39 8.06
N ARG A 938 -1.13 30.39 8.18
CA ARG A 938 -0.78 29.04 8.66
C ARG A 938 0.19 28.35 7.69
N GLY A 939 0.04 28.57 6.39
CA GLY A 939 0.99 28.16 5.36
C GLY A 939 2.37 28.77 5.62
N PHE A 940 2.46 30.08 5.80
CA PHE A 940 3.75 30.74 6.02
C PHE A 940 4.41 30.33 7.36
N ARG A 941 3.63 30.10 8.43
CA ARG A 941 4.16 29.51 9.68
C ARG A 941 4.70 28.08 9.48
N PHE A 942 4.14 27.31 8.55
CA PHE A 942 4.68 26.00 8.19
C PHE A 942 5.96 26.11 7.37
N TRP A 943 6.02 27.05 6.43
CA TRP A 943 7.27 27.37 5.72
C TRP A 943 8.40 27.75 6.71
N ASP A 944 8.10 28.59 7.71
CA ASP A 944 9.06 28.96 8.76
C ASP A 944 9.60 27.73 9.53
N ALA A 945 8.73 26.78 9.87
CA ALA A 945 9.13 25.53 10.50
C ALA A 945 10.01 24.66 9.58
N ILE A 946 9.70 24.60 8.28
CA ILE A 946 10.55 23.90 7.29
C ILE A 946 11.91 24.61 7.14
N MET A 947 11.96 25.95 7.14
CA MET A 947 13.23 26.69 7.09
C MET A 947 14.12 26.45 8.31
N VAL A 948 13.54 26.30 9.52
CA VAL A 948 14.28 25.81 10.69
C VAL A 948 14.88 24.43 10.41
N ALA A 949 14.10 23.51 9.85
CA ALA A 949 14.56 22.17 9.49
C ALA A 949 15.73 22.21 8.47
N ILE A 950 15.59 22.97 7.37
CA ILE A 950 16.62 23.13 6.33
C ILE A 950 17.92 23.70 6.92
N ARG A 951 17.82 24.74 7.76
CA ARG A 951 18.98 25.37 8.41
C ARG A 951 19.67 24.42 9.40
N THR A 952 18.91 23.62 10.16
CA THR A 952 19.47 22.57 11.02
C THR A 952 20.12 21.45 10.19
N LEU A 953 19.53 21.00 9.08
CA LEU A 953 20.13 20.02 8.19
C LEU A 953 21.48 20.50 7.64
N ASN A 954 21.54 21.76 7.16
CA ASN A 954 22.77 22.38 6.67
C ASN A 954 23.87 22.43 7.74
N GLN A 955 23.50 22.86 8.97
CA GLN A 955 24.42 22.92 10.11
C GLN A 955 24.97 21.54 10.50
N GLU A 956 24.10 20.53 10.56
CA GLU A 956 24.43 19.18 11.06
C GLU A 956 25.14 18.30 10.03
N GLN A 957 24.87 18.46 8.73
CA GLN A 957 25.63 17.77 7.68
C GLN A 957 27.00 18.43 7.39
N GLY A 958 27.13 19.73 7.71
CA GLY A 958 28.34 20.51 7.52
C GLY A 958 28.57 20.97 6.06
N PRO A 959 29.64 21.74 5.80
CA PRO A 959 29.85 22.39 4.50
C PRO A 959 30.33 21.45 3.39
N ASN A 960 30.91 20.31 3.75
CA ASN A 960 31.38 19.27 2.80
C ASN A 960 30.96 17.89 3.34
N PRO A 961 29.66 17.54 3.31
CA PRO A 961 29.17 16.27 3.81
C PRO A 961 29.72 15.11 2.98
N THR A 962 30.05 14.01 3.64
CA THR A 962 30.31 12.74 2.95
C THR A 962 28.99 12.20 2.38
N VAL A 963 29.04 11.36 1.33
CA VAL A 963 27.83 10.78 0.73
C VAL A 963 26.92 10.06 1.75
N ALA A 964 27.49 9.51 2.82
CA ALA A 964 26.74 8.87 3.91
C ALA A 964 26.05 9.87 4.87
N ASN A 965 26.53 11.11 4.93
CA ASN A 965 26.03 12.17 5.81
C ASN A 965 25.18 13.23 5.07
N THR A 966 25.24 13.30 3.73
CA THR A 966 24.41 14.20 2.92
C THR A 966 22.95 13.77 2.96
N VAL A 967 22.10 14.52 3.66
CA VAL A 967 20.65 14.27 3.69
C VAL A 967 19.93 15.02 2.58
N ILE A 968 20.37 16.27 2.31
CA ILE A 968 19.89 17.11 1.22
C ILE A 968 21.07 17.73 0.47
N GLN A 969 20.92 17.91 -0.84
CA GLN A 969 21.98 18.46 -1.68
C GLN A 969 22.13 19.99 -1.46
N PRO A 970 23.34 20.56 -1.59
CA PRO A 970 23.58 21.99 -1.35
C PRO A 970 22.74 22.94 -2.22
N ASP A 971 22.45 22.56 -3.47
CA ASP A 971 21.61 23.33 -4.40
C ASP A 971 20.15 23.41 -3.94
N VAL A 972 19.66 22.39 -3.22
CA VAL A 972 18.32 22.43 -2.61
C VAL A 972 18.31 23.41 -1.45
N ILE A 973 19.35 23.43 -0.60
CA ILE A 973 19.48 24.41 0.49
C ILE A 973 19.50 25.84 -0.07
N GLU A 974 20.25 26.09 -1.14
CA GLU A 974 20.30 27.38 -1.81
C GLU A 974 18.93 27.80 -2.38
N GLN A 975 18.19 26.88 -3.00
CA GLN A 975 16.82 27.13 -3.46
C GLN A 975 15.87 27.54 -2.32
N PHE A 976 15.97 26.88 -1.16
CA PHE A 976 15.16 27.23 0.02
C PHE A 976 15.54 28.60 0.60
N GLU A 977 16.82 28.89 0.81
CA GLU A 977 17.28 30.19 1.30
C GLU A 977 16.95 31.34 0.33
N ARG A 978 16.98 31.09 -0.98
CA ARG A 978 16.53 32.08 -1.98
C ARG A 978 15.03 32.30 -1.92
N ALA A 979 14.23 31.22 -1.87
CA ALA A 979 12.78 31.31 -1.79
C ALA A 979 12.31 31.98 -0.49
N ASP A 980 13.01 31.76 0.63
CA ASP A 980 12.72 32.42 1.92
C ASP A 980 12.93 33.93 1.86
N LYS A 981 14.06 34.39 1.31
CA LYS A 981 14.36 35.82 1.08
C LYS A 981 13.39 36.49 0.12
N TRP A 982 12.92 35.77 -0.90
CA TRP A 982 11.90 36.26 -1.83
C TRP A 982 10.51 36.32 -1.17
N LEU A 983 10.18 35.35 -0.31
CA LEU A 983 8.90 35.29 0.39
C LEU A 983 8.78 36.32 1.53
N GLU A 984 9.87 36.65 2.23
CA GLU A 984 9.88 37.62 3.34
C GLU A 984 9.16 38.95 3.01
N PRO A 985 9.49 39.68 1.93
CA PRO A 985 8.79 40.93 1.58
C PRO A 985 7.37 40.70 1.06
N MET A 986 7.01 39.48 0.62
CA MET A 986 5.69 39.13 0.09
C MET A 986 4.63 38.84 1.17
N ARG A 987 5.03 38.61 2.43
CA ARG A 987 4.11 38.24 3.52
C ARG A 987 3.09 39.35 3.85
N PRO A 988 1.86 38.99 4.28
CA PRO A 988 0.81 39.97 4.61
C PRO A 988 1.20 40.95 5.72
#